data_AF-A0A3A8JRV3-F1
#
_entry.id   AF-A0A3A8JRV3-F1
#
_cell.length_a   1.000
_cell.length_b   1.000
_cell.length_c   1.000
_cell.angle_alpha   90.00
_cell.angle_beta   90.00
_cell.angle_gamma   90.00
#
_symmetry.space_group_name_H-M   'P 1'
#
loop_
_entity.id
_entity.type
_entity.pdbx_description
1 polymer ?
#
loop_
_entity_poly.entity_id
_entity_poly.type
_entity_poly.pdbx_seq_one_letter_code
_entity_poly.pdbx_strand_id
1 'polypeptide(L)'
;MRKNPSWLALGLLTLAAPSAYAERAWYEKPQPDIAAPSASLRKSVVEDITDDLPHRLGEQQKELKAQALQQRLEGRGQPGKVQKLANGKFVELELERTDRIFVILVEYGTQIHPVFGNPATNPGGNIPGPLHNEIPAPDRAWDNTTIWQPNYDRAHFEKLYFDATPGVDSVANYYKAASSGRYTVSGTVSEWVKVPYNAARYGNNLCGSSSCSNSVWPLISDAIKVWTQGQVAAGKTPAEIKAYLDTFDTWDRYDYDGDGNFDEPDGYIDHFQIVHAGMGEEVGGGAQGPNAVWSHRWFAYSTGGSADGIGPAFNQNGGTRFATNVDKWVGDYTIQPENGGLGVFAHEFGHDLGLPDHYDTTNAADNGTGFWTIMSSGSYLNDGTTDIGSRPGDFLAWDKLQLGWLDYATTSAGLYSYHKLGPSEFTSQNAKQALVVKLPGKPVLQPTTAPFEGQGMWQGGQGNNLDRVLEKTVKLPNKTPITFSFQTWFDIEEDWDYAYVSISVDGGPFTNLASPVSRDTNPWGNNLGNGITGTSTGWVPLSFDLSSYAGKKVTLRIRYKTDAAYFQGGFLVDFVQLWAKNTYVFGDDGEWGHKWWDKSTFFVTDGTNTLYDNYYLAEWRQFRGYDETLATGPYNYGFSADGLYDWAERYSYNPGLLVTYWDTSQSNNNVSQHPGEGRILPIDSRPQPLQRSDGRYWSGRVQTHDATFGLEPSFALSLKPNGFPRNEYPSQPAVPVFNDTNTFWYATQPYGGVKVPKTGTIIEVLSTNAAQTVMQVQVRPVE
;
A
#
# COMPACT_ATOMS: atom_id res chain seq x y z
N MET A 1 55.38 -8.26 -59.49
CA MET A 1 56.03 -6.95 -59.38
C MET A 1 55.82 -6.41 -57.97
N ARG A 2 56.93 -6.26 -57.24
CA ARG A 2 57.22 -5.45 -56.02
C ARG A 2 56.46 -5.66 -54.69
N LYS A 3 57.00 -6.62 -53.91
CA LYS A 3 57.54 -6.57 -52.51
C LYS A 3 56.62 -6.70 -51.26
N ASN A 4 56.81 -7.84 -50.57
CA ASN A 4 56.78 -8.11 -49.10
C ASN A 4 57.93 -7.34 -48.36
N PRO A 5 58.13 -7.36 -46.99
CA PRO A 5 57.70 -8.36 -45.98
C PRO A 5 57.47 -7.90 -44.49
N SER A 6 57.08 -8.89 -43.68
CA SER A 6 57.33 -9.23 -42.24
C SER A 6 57.83 -8.22 -41.18
N TRP A 7 57.10 -8.19 -40.05
CA TRP A 7 57.47 -8.36 -38.62
C TRP A 7 58.74 -7.67 -38.04
N LEU A 8 58.55 -6.82 -37.02
CA LEU A 8 59.31 -6.86 -35.75
C LEU A 8 58.67 -6.00 -34.65
N ALA A 9 58.93 -6.41 -33.41
CA ALA A 9 58.25 -6.12 -32.16
C ALA A 9 58.76 -4.91 -31.37
N LEU A 10 58.03 -4.66 -30.26
CA LEU A 10 58.47 -4.26 -28.91
C LEU A 10 58.24 -2.81 -28.45
N GLY A 11 57.45 -2.70 -27.38
CA GLY A 11 57.27 -1.50 -26.56
C GLY A 11 56.13 -1.68 -25.54
N LEU A 12 56.36 -2.49 -24.50
CA LEU A 12 55.55 -2.51 -23.28
C LEU A 12 55.53 -1.12 -22.63
N LEU A 13 54.36 -0.57 -22.35
CA LEU A 13 54.16 0.29 -21.19
C LEU A 13 52.82 -0.03 -20.52
N THR A 14 52.91 -0.22 -19.22
CA THR A 14 51.92 -0.71 -18.26
C THR A 14 50.68 0.17 -18.18
N LEU A 15 49.50 -0.39 -18.48
CA LEU A 15 48.22 0.14 -18.00
C LEU A 15 47.94 -0.46 -16.62
N ALA A 16 48.23 0.33 -15.58
CA ALA A 16 47.57 0.16 -14.30
C ALA A 16 46.11 0.58 -14.50
N ALA A 17 45.18 -0.35 -14.29
CA ALA A 17 43.77 -0.04 -14.18
C ALA A 17 43.50 0.57 -12.80
N PRO A 18 42.91 1.77 -12.69
CA PRO A 18 42.15 2.13 -11.53
C PRO A 18 40.73 1.55 -11.68
N SER A 19 40.38 0.77 -10.67
CA SER A 19 39.05 0.30 -10.28
C SER A 19 37.90 1.24 -10.68
N ALA A 20 36.89 0.65 -11.35
CA ALA A 20 35.54 1.17 -11.40
C ALA A 20 34.96 1.17 -9.97
N TYR A 21 34.55 2.35 -9.50
CA TYR A 21 33.72 2.53 -8.31
C TYR A 21 32.64 3.56 -8.62
N ALA A 22 31.46 3.27 -8.09
CA ALA A 22 30.22 4.05 -8.06
C ALA A 22 29.35 4.03 -9.34
N GLU A 23 28.58 2.94 -9.46
CA GLU A 23 27.20 2.98 -9.97
C GLU A 23 26.36 3.91 -9.07
N ARG A 24 25.86 5.03 -9.61
CA ARG A 24 24.75 5.81 -9.04
C ARG A 24 23.94 6.45 -10.16
N ALA A 25 22.73 5.92 -10.37
CA ALA A 25 21.65 6.54 -11.13
C ALA A 25 20.35 5.83 -10.71
N TRP A 26 19.82 6.15 -9.53
CA TRP A 26 18.61 5.51 -9.00
C TRP A 26 17.31 6.26 -9.34
N TYR A 27 17.35 7.37 -10.09
CA TYR A 27 16.16 8.03 -10.67
C TYR A 27 16.16 8.15 -12.20
N GLU A 28 17.12 7.53 -12.88
CA GLU A 28 17.06 7.27 -14.32
C GLU A 28 17.40 5.80 -14.60
N LYS A 29 16.51 4.88 -14.19
CA LYS A 29 16.33 3.73 -15.09
C LYS A 29 15.52 4.24 -16.28
N PRO A 30 16.03 4.11 -17.52
CA PRO A 30 15.14 3.98 -18.67
C PRO A 30 14.06 2.96 -18.28
N GLN A 31 12.82 3.22 -18.67
CA GLN A 31 11.85 2.13 -18.87
C GLN A 31 12.65 0.92 -19.40
N PRO A 32 12.49 -0.30 -18.83
CA PRO A 32 13.04 -1.47 -19.50
C PRO A 32 12.58 -1.36 -20.96
N ASP A 33 13.56 -1.22 -21.85
CA ASP A 33 13.31 -1.17 -23.28
C ASP A 33 12.33 -2.29 -23.58
N ILE A 34 11.35 -2.06 -24.46
CA ILE A 34 10.65 -3.18 -25.10
C ILE A 34 11.71 -3.91 -25.92
N ALA A 35 12.50 -4.75 -25.26
CA ALA A 35 13.36 -5.72 -25.87
C ALA A 35 12.50 -6.93 -26.19
N ALA A 36 12.62 -7.43 -27.42
CA ALA A 36 12.01 -8.68 -27.83
C ALA A 36 12.36 -9.81 -26.83
N PRO A 37 11.46 -10.78 -26.60
CA PRO A 37 11.64 -11.78 -25.55
C PRO A 37 12.86 -12.65 -25.84
N SER A 38 13.97 -12.39 -25.16
CA SER A 38 15.08 -13.33 -25.10
C SER A 38 14.82 -14.31 -23.95
N ALA A 39 14.57 -15.57 -24.30
CA ALA A 39 14.53 -16.66 -23.35
C ALA A 39 15.88 -16.77 -22.61
N SER A 40 15.81 -16.96 -21.29
CA SER A 40 16.91 -17.20 -20.34
C SER A 40 17.56 -15.96 -19.72
N LEU A 41 17.04 -15.57 -18.55
CA LEU A 41 17.78 -15.32 -17.31
C LEU A 41 16.79 -15.50 -16.14
N ARG A 42 17.28 -16.08 -15.05
CA ARG A 42 16.51 -16.55 -13.89
C ARG A 42 15.69 -15.42 -13.26
N LYS A 43 14.51 -15.76 -12.71
CA LYS A 43 13.70 -14.94 -11.78
C LYS A 43 14.63 -14.26 -10.75
N SER A 44 15.00 -13.01 -10.96
CA SER A 44 15.16 -12.08 -9.85
C SER A 44 13.74 -11.79 -9.39
N VAL A 45 13.44 -12.10 -8.13
CA VAL A 45 12.21 -11.62 -7.50
C VAL A 45 12.24 -10.09 -7.66
N VAL A 46 11.22 -9.52 -8.32
CA VAL A 46 11.07 -8.07 -8.38
C VAL A 46 10.80 -7.65 -6.94
N GLU A 47 11.73 -6.89 -6.38
CA GLU A 47 11.61 -6.35 -5.03
C GLU A 47 10.40 -5.40 -4.97
N ASP A 48 9.53 -5.61 -3.99
CA ASP A 48 8.45 -4.67 -3.64
C ASP A 48 9.04 -3.63 -2.69
N ILE A 49 9.04 -2.36 -3.09
CA ILE A 49 9.55 -1.18 -2.35
C ILE A 49 8.40 -0.36 -1.75
N THR A 50 7.34 -1.03 -1.32
CA THR A 50 6.26 -0.37 -0.60
C THR A 50 6.78 0.26 0.69
N ASP A 51 6.37 1.50 0.93
CA ASP A 51 6.69 2.24 2.15
C ASP A 51 5.71 1.82 3.28
N ASP A 52 4.57 1.19 2.97
CA ASP A 52 3.68 0.50 3.94
C ASP A 52 3.91 -1.02 3.99
N LEU A 53 4.93 -1.43 4.75
CA LEU A 53 5.29 -2.84 4.84
C LEU A 53 4.21 -3.67 5.55
N PRO A 54 3.81 -4.82 4.98
CA PRO A 54 2.65 -5.57 5.44
C PRO A 54 2.90 -6.23 6.80
N HIS A 55 1.83 -6.28 7.58
CA HIS A 55 1.71 -7.12 8.76
C HIS A 55 0.23 -7.48 8.98
N ARG A 56 -0.02 -8.60 9.65
CA ARG A 56 -1.36 -9.20 9.75
C ARG A 56 -2.45 -8.25 10.26
N LEU A 57 -2.17 -7.47 11.33
CA LEU A 57 -3.19 -6.61 11.94
C LEU A 57 -3.59 -5.45 11.04
N GLY A 58 -2.61 -4.81 10.38
CA GLY A 58 -2.86 -3.75 9.43
C GLY A 58 -3.68 -4.24 8.23
N GLU A 59 -3.35 -5.42 7.69
CA GLU A 59 -4.13 -6.00 6.58
C GLU A 59 -5.58 -6.33 7.00
N GLN A 60 -5.77 -6.87 8.20
CA GLN A 60 -7.11 -7.10 8.75
C GLN A 60 -7.89 -5.80 8.94
N GLN A 61 -7.24 -4.77 9.48
CA GLN A 61 -7.85 -3.45 9.66
C GLN A 61 -8.28 -2.84 8.32
N LYS A 62 -7.40 -2.86 7.31
CA LYS A 62 -7.67 -2.38 5.94
C LYS A 62 -8.86 -3.10 5.32
N GLU A 63 -8.95 -4.41 5.46
CA GLU A 63 -10.06 -5.20 4.93
C GLU A 63 -11.38 -4.86 5.61
N LEU A 64 -11.41 -4.83 6.94
CA LEU A 64 -12.60 -4.46 7.70
C LEU A 64 -13.04 -3.02 7.34
N LYS A 65 -12.08 -2.11 7.18
CA LYS A 65 -12.33 -0.73 6.76
C LYS A 65 -12.91 -0.63 5.36
N ALA A 66 -12.42 -1.41 4.40
CA ALA A 66 -13.01 -1.49 3.07
C ALA A 66 -14.48 -1.96 3.12
N GLN A 67 -14.78 -2.99 3.91
CA GLN A 67 -16.16 -3.48 4.10
C GLN A 67 -17.07 -2.42 4.74
N ALA A 68 -16.58 -1.74 5.78
CA ALA A 68 -17.32 -0.71 6.49
C ALA A 68 -17.59 0.51 5.60
N LEU A 69 -16.60 0.95 4.81
CA LEU A 69 -16.73 2.05 3.87
C LEU A 69 -17.70 1.71 2.72
N GLN A 70 -17.66 0.48 2.20
CA GLN A 70 -18.63 0.00 1.23
C GLN A 70 -20.06 0.12 1.79
N GLN A 71 -20.31 -0.36 3.03
CA GLN A 71 -21.61 -0.21 3.67
C GLN A 71 -22.03 1.25 3.84
N ARG A 72 -21.10 2.17 4.14
CA ARG A 72 -21.36 3.62 4.22
C ARG A 72 -21.81 4.19 2.88
N LEU A 73 -21.08 3.91 1.80
CA LEU A 73 -21.39 4.41 0.46
C LEU A 73 -22.75 3.91 -0.05
N GLU A 74 -23.19 2.76 0.42
CA GLU A 74 -24.49 2.17 0.09
C GLU A 74 -25.63 2.62 1.01
N GLY A 75 -25.36 3.51 1.98
CA GLY A 75 -26.36 3.97 2.95
C GLY A 75 -26.79 2.89 3.95
N ARG A 76 -26.01 1.80 4.08
CA ARG A 76 -26.25 0.71 5.04
C ARG A 76 -25.48 0.87 6.35
N GLY A 77 -24.49 1.77 6.38
CA GLY A 77 -23.67 2.04 7.56
C GLY A 77 -24.37 2.87 8.64
N GLN A 78 -23.89 2.73 9.87
CA GLN A 78 -24.34 3.56 10.99
C GLN A 78 -23.61 4.91 10.94
N PRO A 79 -24.28 6.03 11.28
CA PRO A 79 -23.60 7.31 11.41
C PRO A 79 -22.67 7.29 12.64
N GLY A 80 -21.51 7.97 12.56
CA GLY A 80 -20.58 8.19 13.67
C GLY A 80 -19.20 7.52 13.52
N LYS A 81 -18.28 7.78 14.42
CA LYS A 81 -16.86 7.42 14.23
C LYS A 81 -16.57 5.93 14.09
N VAL A 82 -17.36 5.07 14.73
CA VAL A 82 -17.15 3.61 14.75
C VAL A 82 -18.29 2.91 14.04
N GLN A 83 -17.96 1.96 13.17
CA GLN A 83 -18.90 1.08 12.51
C GLN A 83 -18.78 -0.35 13.02
N LYS A 84 -19.90 -0.89 13.51
CA LYS A 84 -20.03 -2.30 13.84
C LYS A 84 -20.31 -3.13 12.59
N LEU A 85 -19.47 -4.12 12.35
CA LEU A 85 -19.61 -5.12 11.30
C LEU A 85 -20.25 -6.42 11.83
N ALA A 86 -20.45 -7.38 10.93
CA ALA A 86 -20.89 -8.72 11.30
C ALA A 86 -19.90 -9.39 12.28
N ASN A 87 -20.37 -10.39 13.03
CA ASN A 87 -19.57 -11.14 14.01
C ASN A 87 -19.01 -10.33 15.18
N GLY A 88 -19.50 -9.12 15.41
CA GLY A 88 -19.07 -8.28 16.54
C GLY A 88 -17.71 -7.62 16.34
N LYS A 89 -17.28 -7.43 15.10
CA LYS A 89 -16.09 -6.63 14.76
C LYS A 89 -16.42 -5.15 14.64
N PHE A 90 -15.48 -4.29 14.99
CA PHE A 90 -15.62 -2.84 14.90
C PHE A 90 -14.51 -2.23 14.04
N VAL A 91 -14.80 -1.06 13.49
CA VAL A 91 -13.85 -0.29 12.67
C VAL A 91 -14.05 1.18 12.93
N GLU A 92 -12.96 1.90 13.17
CA GLU A 92 -12.95 3.35 13.17
C GLU A 92 -12.90 3.90 11.72
N LEU A 93 -13.88 4.74 11.37
CA LEU A 93 -14.06 5.31 10.04
C LEU A 93 -13.81 6.82 9.98
N GLU A 94 -13.82 7.52 11.10
CA GLU A 94 -13.69 8.98 11.15
C GLU A 94 -12.62 9.39 12.16
N LEU A 95 -11.44 9.77 11.66
CA LEU A 95 -10.33 10.24 12.50
C LEU A 95 -10.49 11.74 12.80
N GLU A 96 -11.03 12.06 13.97
CA GLU A 96 -11.15 13.44 14.47
C GLU A 96 -10.56 13.50 15.89
N ARG A 97 -9.26 13.82 15.96
CA ARG A 97 -8.44 13.78 17.18
C ARG A 97 -7.15 14.60 17.04
N THR A 98 -6.44 14.77 18.14
CA THR A 98 -5.05 15.26 18.14
C THR A 98 -4.16 14.17 18.71
N ASP A 99 -3.40 13.52 17.83
CA ASP A 99 -2.55 12.42 18.25
C ASP A 99 -1.18 12.89 18.70
N ARG A 100 -0.52 12.04 19.47
CA ARG A 100 0.80 12.32 20.05
C ARG A 100 1.84 11.43 19.41
N ILE A 101 2.81 12.04 18.75
CA ILE A 101 3.94 11.36 18.14
C ILE A 101 5.13 11.37 19.10
N PHE A 102 5.73 10.20 19.32
CA PHE A 102 7.00 10.08 20.03
C PHE A 102 8.15 9.82 19.05
N VAL A 103 9.01 10.84 18.87
CA VAL A 103 10.11 10.80 17.89
C VAL A 103 11.44 10.58 18.61
N ILE A 104 12.24 9.63 18.13
CA ILE A 104 13.64 9.46 18.52
C ILE A 104 14.58 9.82 17.37
N LEU A 105 15.49 10.76 17.61
CA LEU A 105 16.56 11.09 16.66
C LEU A 105 17.73 10.12 16.88
N VAL A 106 18.22 9.48 15.83
CA VAL A 106 19.19 8.38 15.91
C VAL A 106 20.41 8.62 15.03
N GLU A 107 21.58 8.74 15.64
CA GLU A 107 22.86 8.73 14.93
C GLU A 107 23.62 7.42 15.13
N TYR A 108 24.49 7.09 14.19
CA TYR A 108 25.13 5.78 14.17
C TYR A 108 26.48 5.76 14.91
N GLY A 109 26.80 4.59 15.42
CA GLY A 109 28.06 4.32 16.11
C GLY A 109 29.16 3.86 15.15
N THR A 110 30.22 3.36 15.74
CA THR A 110 31.42 2.91 15.00
C THR A 110 31.62 1.40 15.02
N GLN A 111 30.77 0.65 15.72
CA GLN A 111 30.86 -0.82 15.71
C GLN A 111 30.44 -1.35 14.34
N ILE A 112 31.22 -2.28 13.81
CA ILE A 112 30.98 -2.92 12.52
C ILE A 112 30.49 -4.33 12.78
N HIS A 113 29.30 -4.66 12.27
CA HIS A 113 28.77 -6.01 12.37
C HIS A 113 29.56 -6.95 11.44
N PRO A 114 29.98 -8.16 11.87
CA PRO A 114 30.85 -9.02 11.05
C PRO A 114 30.21 -9.50 9.73
N VAL A 115 28.88 -9.62 9.69
CA VAL A 115 28.14 -10.03 8.47
C VAL A 115 27.88 -8.81 7.58
N PHE A 116 27.09 -7.85 8.04
CA PHE A 116 26.70 -6.67 7.27
C PHE A 116 27.88 -5.71 6.97
N GLY A 117 28.94 -5.77 7.76
CA GLY A 117 30.14 -4.96 7.58
C GLY A 117 31.23 -5.59 6.73
N ASN A 118 30.99 -6.75 6.12
CA ASN A 118 31.96 -7.39 5.25
C ASN A 118 31.96 -6.74 3.86
N PRO A 119 32.99 -5.97 3.47
CA PRO A 119 33.00 -5.25 2.19
C PRO A 119 33.04 -6.16 0.96
N ALA A 120 33.38 -7.45 1.12
CA ALA A 120 33.36 -8.41 0.03
C ALA A 120 31.93 -8.83 -0.36
N THR A 121 30.99 -8.82 0.60
CA THR A 121 29.59 -9.19 0.38
C THR A 121 28.65 -8.00 0.46
N ASN A 122 29.06 -6.92 1.13
CA ASN A 122 28.31 -5.67 1.26
C ASN A 122 29.25 -4.45 1.11
N PRO A 123 29.50 -4.00 -0.13
CA PRO A 123 30.35 -2.84 -0.39
C PRO A 123 29.91 -1.61 0.43
N GLY A 124 30.87 -0.92 1.05
CA GLY A 124 30.58 0.22 1.94
C GLY A 124 30.10 -0.16 3.35
N GLY A 125 29.82 -1.44 3.62
CA GLY A 125 29.29 -1.90 4.91
C GLY A 125 30.24 -1.70 6.09
N ASN A 126 31.53 -1.49 5.85
CA ASN A 126 32.56 -1.27 6.87
C ASN A 126 32.78 0.21 7.24
N ILE A 127 31.97 1.14 6.69
CA ILE A 127 32.09 2.58 6.94
C ILE A 127 31.38 2.93 8.26
N PRO A 128 32.08 3.49 9.27
CA PRO A 128 31.46 3.96 10.51
C PRO A 128 30.46 5.11 10.32
N GLY A 129 29.54 5.31 11.27
CA GLY A 129 28.59 6.42 11.23
C GLY A 129 27.48 6.23 10.18
N PRO A 130 26.90 7.34 9.67
CA PRO A 130 27.27 8.74 9.94
C PRO A 130 26.77 9.24 11.30
N LEU A 131 27.35 10.35 11.77
CA LEU A 131 26.73 11.20 12.78
C LEU A 131 25.76 12.18 12.10
N HIS A 132 24.85 12.77 12.87
CA HIS A 132 24.02 13.85 12.33
C HIS A 132 24.89 15.07 11.94
N ASN A 133 24.39 15.89 11.02
CA ASN A 133 25.05 17.04 10.40
C ASN A 133 26.29 16.68 9.56
N GLU A 134 26.43 15.44 9.11
CA GLU A 134 27.52 15.00 8.22
C GLU A 134 27.10 14.95 6.74
N ILE A 135 25.86 15.32 6.40
CA ILE A 135 25.41 15.45 5.01
C ILE A 135 26.14 16.64 4.36
N PRO A 136 26.89 16.43 3.25
CA PRO A 136 27.60 17.51 2.58
C PRO A 136 26.65 18.58 2.05
N ALA A 137 27.06 19.85 2.16
CA ALA A 137 26.33 20.94 1.52
C ALA A 137 26.31 20.77 -0.01
N PRO A 138 25.13 20.80 -0.66
CA PRO A 138 25.03 20.68 -2.10
C PRO A 138 25.57 21.95 -2.77
N ASP A 139 26.26 21.78 -3.90
CA ASP A 139 26.63 22.92 -4.73
C ASP A 139 25.46 23.28 -5.65
N ARG A 140 24.83 24.41 -5.36
CA ARG A 140 23.63 24.89 -6.05
C ARG A 140 23.86 25.28 -7.52
N ALA A 141 25.10 25.25 -8.02
CA ALA A 141 25.37 25.39 -9.45
C ALA A 141 25.01 24.14 -10.26
N TRP A 142 24.89 22.97 -9.62
CA TRP A 142 24.53 21.70 -10.28
C TRP A 142 23.61 20.78 -9.46
N ASP A 143 23.27 21.14 -8.23
CA ASP A 143 22.29 20.45 -7.39
C ASP A 143 21.16 21.40 -6.94
N ASN A 144 19.99 21.22 -7.52
CA ASN A 144 18.76 21.93 -7.11
C ASN A 144 17.72 20.98 -6.51
N THR A 145 18.12 19.79 -6.06
CA THR A 145 17.20 18.74 -5.58
C THR A 145 17.45 18.32 -4.14
N THR A 146 18.68 18.42 -3.64
CA THR A 146 19.00 18.01 -2.26
C THR A 146 18.50 19.03 -1.25
N ILE A 147 17.65 18.58 -0.32
CA ILE A 147 17.32 19.33 0.90
C ILE A 147 18.57 19.38 1.79
N TRP A 148 18.98 20.58 2.21
CA TRP A 148 20.14 20.75 3.08
C TRP A 148 20.04 22.02 3.92
N GLN A 149 20.44 21.91 5.19
CA GLN A 149 20.70 23.02 6.09
C GLN A 149 21.92 22.69 6.98
N PRO A 150 22.58 23.70 7.59
CA PRO A 150 23.81 23.46 8.35
C PRO A 150 23.62 22.73 9.68
N ASN A 151 22.39 22.66 10.21
CA ASN A 151 22.12 22.02 11.50
C ASN A 151 20.70 21.42 11.58
N TYR A 152 20.63 20.10 11.71
CA TYR A 152 19.45 19.28 11.98
C TYR A 152 19.38 18.93 13.47
N ASP A 153 19.20 19.95 14.31
CA ASP A 153 19.03 19.75 15.75
C ASP A 153 17.59 19.38 16.12
N ARG A 154 17.39 19.07 17.40
CA ARG A 154 16.07 18.78 17.95
C ARG A 154 15.05 19.90 17.67
N ALA A 155 15.46 21.17 17.76
CA ALA A 155 14.55 22.30 17.56
C ALA A 155 14.04 22.38 16.11
N HIS A 156 14.89 22.04 15.14
CA HIS A 156 14.48 21.89 13.75
C HIS A 156 13.36 20.85 13.61
N PHE A 157 13.53 19.65 14.16
CA PHE A 157 12.51 18.60 14.06
C PHE A 157 11.26 18.93 14.88
N GLU A 158 11.38 19.54 16.06
CA GLU A 158 10.20 20.02 16.80
C GLU A 158 9.37 20.99 15.97
N LYS A 159 10.03 21.86 15.18
CA LYS A 159 9.34 22.76 14.25
C LYS A 159 8.71 22.00 13.09
N LEU A 160 9.46 21.11 12.44
CA LEU A 160 9.00 20.33 11.29
C LEU A 160 7.78 19.46 11.64
N TYR A 161 7.76 18.87 12.83
CA TYR A 161 6.63 18.06 13.27
C TYR A 161 5.47 18.90 13.81
N PHE A 162 5.75 19.81 14.74
CA PHE A 162 4.73 20.30 15.68
C PHE A 162 4.49 21.81 15.66
N ASP A 163 5.15 22.58 14.78
CA ASP A 163 4.85 24.01 14.67
C ASP A 163 3.43 24.23 14.14
N ALA A 164 2.52 24.58 15.04
CA ALA A 164 1.11 24.83 14.73
C ALA A 164 0.82 26.28 14.31
N THR A 165 1.86 27.10 14.11
CA THR A 165 1.70 28.50 13.65
C THR A 165 1.06 28.49 12.26
N PRO A 166 -0.09 29.14 12.04
CA PRO A 166 -0.76 29.12 10.74
C PRO A 166 0.16 29.54 9.58
N GLY A 167 0.20 28.73 8.53
CA GLY A 167 0.99 28.98 7.33
C GLY A 167 2.44 28.46 7.39
N VAL A 168 2.89 27.93 8.53
CA VAL A 168 4.18 27.22 8.60
C VAL A 168 4.02 25.80 8.05
N ASP A 169 4.99 25.35 7.25
CA ASP A 169 5.08 23.96 6.82
C ASP A 169 5.56 23.07 7.97
N SER A 170 4.63 22.25 8.46
CA SER A 170 4.85 21.25 9.49
C SER A 170 3.88 20.09 9.33
N VAL A 171 4.19 18.92 9.91
CA VAL A 171 3.28 17.75 9.90
C VAL A 171 1.95 18.12 10.56
N ALA A 172 1.98 18.83 11.68
CA ALA A 172 0.78 19.32 12.36
C ALA A 172 -0.12 20.18 11.46
N ASN A 173 0.46 21.14 10.73
CA ASN A 173 -0.31 22.02 9.85
C ASN A 173 -0.75 21.34 8.56
N TYR A 174 0.07 20.44 8.00
CA TYR A 174 -0.30 19.63 6.84
C TYR A 174 -1.57 18.83 7.12
N TYR A 175 -1.55 18.04 8.19
CA TYR A 175 -2.68 17.21 8.57
C TYR A 175 -3.91 18.02 9.01
N LYS A 176 -3.71 19.18 9.64
CA LYS A 176 -4.78 20.12 9.93
C LYS A 176 -5.43 20.69 8.67
N ALA A 177 -4.64 20.99 7.64
CA ALA A 177 -5.16 21.47 6.36
C ALA A 177 -5.91 20.36 5.62
N ALA A 178 -5.25 19.21 5.40
CA ALA A 178 -5.78 18.05 4.70
C ALA A 178 -7.12 17.55 5.27
N SER A 179 -7.25 17.59 6.61
CA SER A 179 -8.46 17.16 7.32
C SER A 179 -9.51 18.26 7.51
N SER A 180 -9.32 19.45 6.94
CA SER A 180 -10.17 20.64 7.17
C SER A 180 -10.35 20.97 8.67
N GLY A 181 -9.30 20.76 9.46
CA GLY A 181 -9.23 21.08 10.88
C GLY A 181 -9.69 19.97 11.83
N ARG A 182 -10.07 18.78 11.32
CA ARG A 182 -10.55 17.65 12.14
C ARG A 182 -9.44 16.89 12.84
N TYR A 183 -8.25 16.89 12.25
CA TYR A 183 -7.12 16.08 12.71
C TYR A 183 -5.82 16.89 12.70
N THR A 184 -4.98 16.70 13.71
CA THR A 184 -3.62 17.26 13.75
C THR A 184 -2.76 16.43 14.69
N VAL A 185 -1.46 16.74 14.77
CA VAL A 185 -0.52 16.02 15.62
C VAL A 185 0.20 16.97 16.58
N SER A 186 0.56 16.43 17.74
CA SER A 186 1.45 17.03 18.73
C SER A 186 2.45 15.97 19.17
N GLY A 187 3.39 16.28 20.07
CA GLY A 187 4.30 15.24 20.54
C GLY A 187 5.59 15.76 21.12
N THR A 188 6.61 14.90 21.09
CA THR A 188 7.95 15.19 21.57
C THR A 188 8.98 14.64 20.61
N VAL A 189 10.04 15.41 20.38
CA VAL A 189 11.28 14.93 19.75
C VAL A 189 12.34 14.72 20.83
N SER A 190 13.02 13.57 20.82
CA SER A 190 14.15 13.32 21.72
C SER A 190 15.41 14.06 21.29
N GLU A 191 16.41 14.13 22.18
CA GLU A 191 17.78 14.40 21.74
C GLU A 191 18.30 13.27 20.83
N TRP A 192 19.33 13.56 20.04
CA TRP A 192 20.06 12.55 19.26
C TRP A 192 20.63 11.46 20.18
N VAL A 193 20.24 10.21 19.93
CA VAL A 193 20.82 9.03 20.59
C VAL A 193 21.79 8.33 19.65
N LYS A 194 22.90 7.85 20.19
CA LYS A 194 23.91 7.11 19.42
C LYS A 194 23.72 5.62 19.58
N VAL A 195 23.29 4.94 18.52
CA VAL A 195 23.23 3.47 18.48
C VAL A 195 24.63 2.87 18.31
N PRO A 196 24.88 1.62 18.76
CA PRO A 196 26.24 1.10 18.81
C PRO A 196 26.89 0.85 17.45
N TYR A 197 26.12 0.41 16.45
CA TYR A 197 26.63 0.02 15.14
C TYR A 197 26.53 1.13 14.09
N ASN A 198 27.25 0.95 12.99
CA ASN A 198 27.16 1.80 11.80
C ASN A 198 25.86 1.56 11.01
N ALA A 199 25.54 2.45 10.05
CA ALA A 199 24.32 2.39 9.24
C ALA A 199 24.08 1.01 8.59
N ALA A 200 25.13 0.36 8.09
CA ALA A 200 25.03 -0.95 7.44
C ALA A 200 24.46 -2.07 8.32
N ARG A 201 24.54 -1.99 9.66
CA ARG A 201 23.86 -2.95 10.53
C ARG A 201 22.34 -2.89 10.37
N TYR A 202 21.82 -1.72 10.03
CA TYR A 202 20.43 -1.35 10.15
C TYR A 202 19.72 -1.18 8.80
N GLY A 203 20.39 -0.65 7.77
CA GLY A 203 19.80 -0.35 6.45
C GLY A 203 20.48 -1.05 5.28
N ASN A 204 20.94 -2.29 5.42
CA ASN A 204 21.55 -3.03 4.29
C ASN A 204 20.51 -3.86 3.51
N ASN A 205 20.83 -4.18 2.25
CA ASN A 205 19.91 -4.90 1.36
C ASN A 205 20.23 -6.40 1.21
N LEU A 206 20.99 -6.99 2.13
CA LEU A 206 21.46 -8.38 1.98
C LEU A 206 20.34 -9.44 2.03
N CYS A 207 19.13 -9.08 2.44
CA CYS A 207 17.96 -9.95 2.36
C CYS A 207 17.29 -9.95 0.96
N GLY A 208 17.80 -9.15 0.02
CA GLY A 208 17.18 -8.95 -1.29
C GLY A 208 16.02 -7.94 -1.29
N SER A 209 15.96 -7.09 -0.26
CA SER A 209 15.06 -5.95 -0.13
C SER A 209 15.78 -4.79 0.55
N SER A 210 15.36 -3.56 0.27
CA SER A 210 15.79 -2.30 0.88
C SER A 210 15.37 -2.21 2.35
N SER A 211 14.38 -3.03 2.76
CA SER A 211 13.90 -3.11 4.13
C SER A 211 14.02 -4.52 4.70
N CYS A 212 15.15 -4.81 5.34
CA CYS A 212 15.40 -6.11 5.98
C CYS A 212 15.00 -6.13 7.46
N SER A 213 14.02 -6.95 7.86
CA SER A 213 13.55 -7.11 9.26
C SER A 213 14.68 -7.40 10.25
N ASN A 214 15.64 -8.24 9.88
CA ASN A 214 16.79 -8.60 10.72
C ASN A 214 17.82 -7.46 10.89
N SER A 215 17.62 -6.32 10.23
CA SER A 215 18.47 -5.13 10.23
C SER A 215 17.74 -3.94 10.82
N VAL A 216 16.58 -3.56 10.29
CA VAL A 216 15.87 -2.35 10.72
C VAL A 216 15.19 -2.49 12.09
N TRP A 217 14.57 -3.64 12.41
CA TRP A 217 13.98 -3.82 13.75
C TRP A 217 15.00 -3.72 14.90
N PRO A 218 16.25 -4.23 14.74
CA PRO A 218 17.35 -3.91 15.64
C PRO A 218 17.58 -2.41 15.86
N LEU A 219 17.41 -1.55 14.86
CA LEU A 219 17.52 -0.09 15.01
C LEU A 219 16.49 0.42 16.01
N ILE A 220 15.24 -0.03 15.89
CA ILE A 220 14.16 0.32 16.81
C ILE A 220 14.53 -0.11 18.23
N SER A 221 14.93 -1.38 18.40
CA SER A 221 15.28 -1.92 19.72
C SER A 221 16.50 -1.25 20.36
N ASP A 222 17.54 -0.93 19.59
CA ASP A 222 18.74 -0.25 20.08
C ASP A 222 18.44 1.22 20.41
N ALA A 223 17.68 1.92 19.57
CA ALA A 223 17.32 3.32 19.79
C ALA A 223 16.51 3.50 21.09
N ILE A 224 15.44 2.71 21.29
CA ILE A 224 14.65 2.81 22.52
C ILE A 224 15.45 2.42 23.76
N LYS A 225 16.38 1.46 23.63
CA LYS A 225 17.23 1.00 24.73
C LYS A 225 18.20 2.11 25.13
N VAL A 226 18.89 2.72 24.17
CA VAL A 226 19.82 3.82 24.43
C VAL A 226 19.07 5.01 25.02
N TRP A 227 17.90 5.37 24.47
CA TRP A 227 17.05 6.43 25.02
C TRP A 227 16.65 6.14 26.47
N THR A 228 16.16 4.93 26.76
CA THR A 228 15.72 4.53 28.12
C THR A 228 16.88 4.57 29.10
N GLN A 229 18.05 4.06 28.71
CA GLN A 229 19.27 4.14 29.52
C GLN A 229 19.68 5.60 29.79
N GLY A 230 19.53 6.47 28.80
CA GLY A 230 19.73 7.91 28.96
C GLY A 230 18.78 8.53 29.99
N GLN A 231 17.50 8.18 29.97
CA GLN A 231 16.53 8.64 30.97
C GLN A 231 16.88 8.17 32.39
N VAL A 232 17.27 6.90 32.54
CA VAL A 232 17.71 6.36 33.85
C VAL A 232 18.99 7.05 34.32
N ALA A 233 19.95 7.28 33.43
CA ALA A 233 21.18 8.01 33.75
C ALA A 233 20.90 9.48 34.15
N ALA A 234 19.84 10.08 33.60
CA ALA A 234 19.32 11.40 33.99
C ALA A 234 18.52 11.38 35.31
N GLY A 235 18.46 10.24 36.00
CA GLY A 235 17.83 10.08 37.32
C GLY A 235 16.35 9.73 37.30
N LYS A 236 15.75 9.44 36.14
CA LYS A 236 14.35 8.98 36.05
C LYS A 236 14.23 7.54 36.52
N THR A 237 13.26 7.28 37.37
CA THR A 237 12.88 5.92 37.75
C THR A 237 12.11 5.25 36.60
N PRO A 238 12.11 3.90 36.53
CA PRO A 238 11.31 3.17 35.54
C PRO A 238 9.81 3.53 35.57
N ALA A 239 9.28 3.83 36.76
CA ALA A 239 7.89 4.27 36.92
C ALA A 239 7.63 5.65 36.30
N GLU A 240 8.57 6.60 36.44
CA GLU A 240 8.46 7.92 35.80
C GLU A 240 8.58 7.82 34.28
N ILE A 241 9.47 6.96 33.77
CA ILE A 241 9.61 6.71 32.33
C ILE A 241 8.32 6.10 31.79
N LYS A 242 7.78 5.08 32.47
CA LYS A 242 6.50 4.48 32.08
C LYS A 242 5.37 5.51 32.09
N ALA A 243 5.23 6.31 33.16
CA ALA A 243 4.18 7.31 33.27
C ALA A 243 4.26 8.38 32.18
N TYR A 244 5.47 8.72 31.72
CA TYR A 244 5.66 9.58 30.55
C TYR A 244 5.21 8.91 29.26
N LEU A 245 5.62 7.65 29.04
CA LEU A 245 5.25 6.87 27.86
C LEU A 245 3.75 6.52 27.81
N ASP A 246 3.09 6.36 28.96
CA ASP A 246 1.62 6.21 29.08
C ASP A 246 0.87 7.39 28.42
N THR A 247 1.50 8.55 28.21
CA THR A 247 0.87 9.70 27.53
C THR A 247 0.87 9.60 25.99
N PHE A 248 1.46 8.54 25.44
CA PHE A 248 1.50 8.24 24.01
C PHE A 248 0.83 6.89 23.69
N ASP A 249 0.07 6.34 24.62
CA ASP A 249 -0.70 5.11 24.45
C ASP A 249 -2.15 5.43 24.86
N THR A 250 -2.92 5.85 23.87
CA THR A 250 -4.29 6.36 24.02
C THR A 250 -5.22 5.87 22.91
N TRP A 251 -4.69 5.16 21.92
CA TRP A 251 -5.42 4.70 20.75
C TRP A 251 -5.23 3.20 20.53
N ASP A 252 -6.32 2.45 20.68
CA ASP A 252 -6.39 1.05 20.32
C ASP A 252 -6.69 0.92 18.83
N ARG A 253 -5.65 1.10 18.02
CA ARG A 253 -5.72 1.05 16.55
C ARG A 253 -6.43 -0.19 16.01
N TYR A 254 -6.31 -1.32 16.69
CA TYR A 254 -6.75 -2.63 16.18
C TYR A 254 -7.94 -3.24 16.93
N ASP A 255 -8.54 -2.53 17.90
CA ASP A 255 -9.66 -3.02 18.72
C ASP A 255 -9.30 -4.40 19.34
N TYR A 256 -8.19 -4.44 20.07
CA TYR A 256 -7.52 -5.69 20.47
C TYR A 256 -8.42 -6.58 21.32
N ASP A 257 -9.31 -5.98 22.14
CA ASP A 257 -10.26 -6.71 22.99
C ASP A 257 -11.66 -6.86 22.37
N GLY A 258 -11.92 -6.20 21.24
CA GLY A 258 -13.12 -6.35 20.44
C GLY A 258 -14.35 -5.68 21.03
N ASP A 259 -14.19 -4.65 21.84
CA ASP A 259 -15.29 -3.94 22.48
C ASP A 259 -15.80 -2.72 21.67
N GLY A 260 -15.03 -2.30 20.65
CA GLY A 260 -15.33 -1.19 19.76
C GLY A 260 -14.94 0.19 20.28
N ASN A 261 -14.17 0.28 21.36
CA ASN A 261 -13.64 1.50 21.93
C ASN A 261 -12.18 1.72 21.50
N PHE A 262 -11.98 2.52 20.46
CA PHE A 262 -10.64 2.86 19.96
C PHE A 262 -9.93 3.90 20.85
N ASP A 263 -10.64 4.57 21.77
CA ASP A 263 -10.08 5.64 22.62
C ASP A 263 -9.60 5.08 23.97
N GLU A 264 -8.78 4.03 23.93
CA GLU A 264 -8.18 3.39 25.10
C GLU A 264 -6.78 2.85 24.83
N PRO A 265 -5.96 2.63 25.87
CA PRO A 265 -4.60 2.13 25.67
C PRO A 265 -4.56 0.63 25.33
N ASP A 266 -3.68 0.26 24.41
CA ASP A 266 -3.47 -1.12 23.97
C ASP A 266 -2.11 -1.71 24.42
N GLY A 267 -1.30 -0.90 25.10
CA GLY A 267 0.03 -1.25 25.60
C GLY A 267 1.19 -0.85 24.68
N TYR A 268 0.90 -0.36 23.48
CA TYR A 268 1.85 0.13 22.49
C TYR A 268 1.87 1.66 22.43
N ILE A 269 2.97 2.24 21.95
CA ILE A 269 3.00 3.67 21.63
C ILE A 269 2.19 3.89 20.33
N ASP A 270 1.17 4.76 20.38
CA ASP A 270 0.22 5.03 19.30
C ASP A 270 0.92 5.39 17.98
N HIS A 271 1.92 6.29 18.07
CA HIS A 271 2.70 6.78 16.94
C HIS A 271 4.17 6.94 17.35
N PHE A 272 5.02 5.99 16.95
CA PHE A 272 6.46 6.03 17.20
C PHE A 272 7.24 6.27 15.91
N GLN A 273 8.21 7.19 15.93
CA GLN A 273 9.00 7.52 14.75
C GLN A 273 10.49 7.60 15.04
N ILE A 274 11.30 7.21 14.06
CA ILE A 274 12.75 7.43 14.08
C ILE A 274 13.13 8.41 12.97
N VAL A 275 13.96 9.39 13.33
CA VAL A 275 14.74 10.14 12.33
C VAL A 275 16.18 9.65 12.41
N HIS A 276 16.70 9.06 11.35
CA HIS A 276 18.07 8.55 11.33
C HIS A 276 19.05 9.53 10.68
N ALA A 277 20.30 9.58 11.16
CA ALA A 277 21.35 10.41 10.58
C ALA A 277 21.63 10.02 9.10
N GLY A 278 22.03 11.01 8.29
CA GLY A 278 22.30 10.81 6.88
C GLY A 278 21.05 10.83 5.97
N MET A 279 21.28 10.56 4.69
CA MET A 279 20.23 10.56 3.66
C MET A 279 19.53 9.20 3.59
N GLY A 280 18.26 9.20 3.20
CA GLY A 280 17.48 7.99 2.97
C GLY A 280 17.94 7.25 1.72
N GLU A 281 17.81 5.92 1.71
CA GLU A 281 18.17 5.10 0.56
C GLU A 281 17.32 5.44 -0.68
N GLU A 282 16.06 5.84 -0.47
CA GLU A 282 15.08 6.17 -1.50
C GLU A 282 15.51 7.36 -2.39
N VAL A 283 16.48 8.16 -1.94
CA VAL A 283 17.12 9.24 -2.71
C VAL A 283 18.61 8.97 -3.02
N GLY A 284 19.05 7.73 -2.88
CA GLY A 284 20.41 7.26 -3.19
C GLY A 284 21.34 7.11 -1.99
N GLY A 285 20.88 7.36 -0.76
CA GLY A 285 21.57 7.00 0.49
C GLY A 285 22.83 7.81 0.81
N GLY A 286 23.08 8.94 0.15
CA GLY A 286 24.19 9.84 0.51
C GLY A 286 25.54 9.14 0.52
N ALA A 287 26.35 9.25 1.57
CA ALA A 287 27.64 8.54 1.63
C ALA A 287 27.49 7.02 1.88
N GLN A 288 26.34 6.58 2.38
CA GLN A 288 26.08 5.20 2.78
C GLN A 288 25.55 4.35 1.61
N GLY A 289 24.92 4.98 0.60
CA GLY A 289 24.36 4.28 -0.55
C GLY A 289 23.33 3.22 -0.11
N PRO A 290 23.43 1.97 -0.58
CA PRO A 290 22.50 0.88 -0.21
C PRO A 290 22.72 0.33 1.21
N ASN A 291 23.41 1.08 2.07
CA ASN A 291 23.52 0.83 3.51
C ASN A 291 22.78 1.88 4.34
N ALA A 292 22.18 2.89 3.68
CA ALA A 292 21.26 3.82 4.30
C ALA A 292 19.91 3.13 4.54
N VAL A 293 19.13 3.61 5.49
CA VAL A 293 17.78 3.10 5.69
C VAL A 293 16.87 3.72 4.61
N TRP A 294 16.04 2.89 3.96
CA TRP A 294 14.91 3.34 3.14
C TRP A 294 13.76 3.79 4.05
N SER A 295 13.18 4.97 3.81
CA SER A 295 12.03 5.48 4.59
C SER A 295 10.82 4.57 4.49
N HIS A 296 10.21 4.18 5.61
CA HIS A 296 9.01 3.32 5.58
C HIS A 296 8.25 3.33 6.91
N ARG A 297 7.07 2.72 6.87
CA ARG A 297 6.23 2.30 7.99
C ARG A 297 6.20 0.77 8.10
N TRP A 298 6.32 0.23 9.32
CA TRP A 298 6.16 -1.21 9.59
C TRP A 298 5.76 -1.50 11.04
N PHE A 299 5.55 -2.78 11.35
CA PHE A 299 5.33 -3.29 12.71
C PHE A 299 6.55 -4.11 13.15
N ALA A 300 7.31 -3.60 14.12
CA ALA A 300 8.52 -4.23 14.62
C ALA A 300 8.22 -5.60 15.26
N TYR A 301 8.96 -6.64 14.86
CA TYR A 301 8.87 -7.99 15.42
C TYR A 301 7.44 -8.57 15.46
N SER A 302 6.60 -8.22 14.46
CA SER A 302 5.21 -8.68 14.37
C SER A 302 5.13 -10.22 14.44
N THR A 303 4.27 -10.75 15.30
CA THR A 303 4.05 -12.20 15.48
C THR A 303 2.76 -12.69 14.85
N GLY A 304 1.97 -11.81 14.24
CA GLY A 304 0.71 -12.16 13.59
C GLY A 304 -0.34 -12.78 14.54
N GLY A 305 -0.32 -12.40 15.82
CA GLY A 305 -1.28 -12.85 16.83
C GLY A 305 -1.05 -14.28 17.34
N SER A 306 0.19 -14.77 17.34
CA SER A 306 0.50 -16.09 17.91
C SER A 306 0.32 -16.09 19.45
N ALA A 307 -0.21 -17.19 20.00
CA ALA A 307 -0.44 -17.37 21.44
C ALA A 307 0.85 -17.47 22.29
N ASP A 308 2.01 -17.52 21.62
CA ASP A 308 3.36 -17.52 22.21
C ASP A 308 4.07 -16.16 21.96
N GLY A 309 3.30 -15.11 21.67
CA GLY A 309 3.79 -13.82 21.20
C GLY A 309 4.57 -13.01 22.25
N ILE A 310 5.57 -12.28 21.78
CA ILE A 310 6.24 -11.19 22.50
C ILE A 310 5.31 -9.96 22.45
N GLY A 311 5.24 -9.12 23.48
CA GLY A 311 4.40 -7.92 23.52
C GLY A 311 3.86 -7.60 24.93
N PRO A 312 2.97 -6.59 25.07
CA PRO A 312 2.17 -6.40 26.27
C PRO A 312 1.47 -7.70 26.68
N ALA A 313 1.41 -7.99 27.99
CA ALA A 313 0.91 -9.27 28.49
C ALA A 313 -0.55 -9.58 28.10
N PHE A 314 -1.35 -8.54 27.86
CA PHE A 314 -2.75 -8.63 27.47
C PHE A 314 -2.97 -8.45 25.95
N ASN A 315 -1.94 -8.10 25.19
CA ASN A 315 -2.00 -7.77 23.77
C ASN A 315 -0.70 -8.20 23.04
N GLN A 316 -0.50 -9.50 22.83
CA GLN A 316 0.79 -10.09 22.42
C GLN A 316 1.03 -10.11 20.90
N ASN A 317 1.24 -8.93 20.30
CA ASN A 317 1.34 -8.78 18.84
C ASN A 317 2.76 -8.63 18.26
N GLY A 318 3.78 -8.72 19.10
CA GLY A 318 5.17 -8.44 18.75
C GLY A 318 5.68 -7.16 19.41
N GLY A 319 6.63 -6.51 18.76
CA GLY A 319 7.19 -5.24 19.19
C GLY A 319 8.44 -5.35 20.04
N THR A 320 8.94 -4.19 20.45
CA THR A 320 10.12 -4.04 21.31
C THR A 320 9.78 -3.25 22.57
N ARG A 321 10.30 -3.69 23.72
CA ARG A 321 10.01 -3.10 25.04
C ARG A 321 11.09 -2.12 25.46
N PHE A 322 10.70 -0.98 26.04
CA PHE A 322 11.64 0.05 26.51
C PHE A 322 12.66 -0.48 27.54
N ALA A 323 12.20 -1.25 28.53
CA ALA A 323 13.05 -1.99 29.46
C ALA A 323 12.24 -3.08 30.19
N THR A 324 12.91 -4.04 30.82
CA THR A 324 12.25 -5.11 31.61
C THR A 324 11.30 -4.57 32.69
N ASN A 325 11.56 -3.38 33.23
CA ASN A 325 10.79 -2.70 34.27
C ASN A 325 10.04 -1.44 33.77
N VAL A 326 9.99 -1.22 32.46
CA VAL A 326 9.17 -0.19 31.81
C VAL A 326 8.21 -0.92 30.87
N ASP A 327 6.99 -1.14 31.33
CA ASP A 327 6.00 -1.95 30.61
C ASP A 327 5.27 -1.15 29.53
N LYS A 328 6.03 -0.76 28.49
CA LYS A 328 5.56 -0.13 27.26
C LYS A 328 6.33 -0.66 26.08
N TRP A 329 5.65 -0.68 24.94
CA TRP A 329 6.12 -1.35 23.74
C TRP A 329 5.99 -0.46 22.52
N VAL A 330 6.87 -0.66 21.54
CA VAL A 330 6.74 -0.11 20.20
C VAL A 330 6.45 -1.27 19.26
N GLY A 331 5.30 -1.21 18.59
CA GLY A 331 4.89 -2.15 17.55
C GLY A 331 5.03 -1.45 16.21
N ASP A 332 3.98 -0.71 15.83
CA ASP A 332 3.99 0.21 14.69
C ASP A 332 5.07 1.29 14.84
N TYR A 333 5.81 1.54 13.76
CA TYR A 333 6.76 2.63 13.66
C TYR A 333 6.83 3.19 12.24
N THR A 334 7.29 4.43 12.13
CA THR A 334 7.80 4.98 10.88
C THR A 334 9.26 5.41 11.03
N ILE A 335 10.00 5.45 9.92
CA ILE A 335 11.41 5.86 9.91
C ILE A 335 11.71 6.76 8.72
N GLN A 336 12.43 7.86 8.94
CA GLN A 336 12.77 8.88 7.93
C GLN A 336 14.22 9.37 8.10
N PRO A 337 14.84 9.95 7.06
CA PRO A 337 16.20 10.46 7.12
C PRO A 337 16.30 11.86 7.74
N GLU A 338 17.52 12.20 8.13
CA GLU A 338 17.91 13.49 8.71
C GLU A 338 17.53 14.68 7.81
N ASN A 339 17.75 14.57 6.50
CA ASN A 339 17.39 15.60 5.53
C ASN A 339 16.02 15.38 4.87
N GLY A 340 15.14 14.59 5.49
CA GLY A 340 13.75 14.47 5.05
C GLY A 340 13.04 15.84 5.05
N GLY A 341 12.36 16.17 3.95
CA GLY A 341 11.45 17.31 3.90
C GLY A 341 10.07 16.96 4.48
N LEU A 342 9.22 17.97 4.68
CA LEU A 342 7.85 17.77 5.18
C LEU A 342 7.12 16.65 4.42
N GLY A 343 7.34 16.51 3.11
CA GLY A 343 6.65 15.54 2.31
C GLY A 343 6.91 14.09 2.70
N VAL A 344 8.14 13.70 3.02
CA VAL A 344 8.46 12.34 3.48
C VAL A 344 7.83 12.09 4.85
N PHE A 345 7.98 13.01 5.80
CA PHE A 345 7.37 12.88 7.13
C PHE A 345 5.84 12.75 7.07
N ALA A 346 5.20 13.54 6.21
CA ALA A 346 3.75 13.49 6.05
C ALA A 346 3.28 12.24 5.29
N HIS A 347 4.04 11.77 4.30
CA HIS A 347 3.80 10.53 3.56
C HIS A 347 3.83 9.30 4.48
N GLU A 348 4.92 9.14 5.24
CA GLU A 348 5.07 8.03 6.18
C GLU A 348 4.01 8.03 7.27
N PHE A 349 3.64 9.22 7.77
CA PHE A 349 2.53 9.32 8.70
C PHE A 349 1.18 8.96 8.07
N GLY A 350 1.04 9.11 6.74
CA GLY A 350 -0.15 8.68 6.00
C GLY A 350 -0.32 7.15 6.08
N HIS A 351 0.79 6.41 5.97
CA HIS A 351 0.81 4.97 6.19
C HIS A 351 0.48 4.58 7.62
N ASP A 352 0.94 5.36 8.59
CA ASP A 352 0.62 5.13 10.00
C ASP A 352 -0.88 5.29 10.29
N LEU A 353 -1.60 6.10 9.49
CA LEU A 353 -3.07 6.22 9.52
C LEU A 353 -3.80 5.19 8.64
N GLY A 354 -3.07 4.26 8.02
CA GLY A 354 -3.59 3.15 7.23
C GLY A 354 -3.84 3.48 5.75
N LEU A 355 -3.22 4.54 5.21
CA LEU A 355 -3.21 4.77 3.76
C LEU A 355 -2.12 3.91 3.09
N PRO A 356 -2.39 3.35 1.91
CA PRO A 356 -1.40 2.62 1.13
C PRO A 356 -0.64 3.53 0.16
N ASP A 357 0.43 2.98 -0.43
CA ASP A 357 1.07 3.58 -1.60
C ASP A 357 0.15 3.62 -2.82
N HIS A 358 0.25 4.72 -3.58
CA HIS A 358 -0.42 4.91 -4.86
C HIS A 358 0.51 4.84 -6.07
N TYR A 359 1.83 4.86 -5.89
CA TYR A 359 2.78 4.55 -6.96
C TYR A 359 2.83 3.05 -7.26
N ASP A 360 3.58 2.65 -8.28
CA ASP A 360 3.84 1.24 -8.58
C ASP A 360 4.97 0.74 -7.66
N THR A 361 4.61 -0.01 -6.63
CA THR A 361 5.54 -0.42 -5.57
C THR A 361 6.53 -1.48 -6.03
N THR A 362 6.37 -2.06 -7.22
CA THR A 362 7.38 -2.98 -7.76
C THR A 362 8.57 -2.24 -8.39
N ASN A 363 8.51 -0.90 -8.44
CA ASN A 363 9.50 -0.04 -9.10
C ASN A 363 9.77 -0.38 -10.58
N ALA A 364 8.83 -1.08 -11.23
CA ALA A 364 8.98 -1.51 -12.63
C ALA A 364 8.24 -0.59 -13.61
N ALA A 365 7.40 0.32 -13.11
CA ALA A 365 6.65 1.28 -13.90
C ALA A 365 6.42 2.60 -13.13
N ASP A 366 5.99 3.62 -13.87
CA ASP A 366 5.57 4.93 -13.34
C ASP A 366 4.12 5.12 -13.78
N ASN A 367 3.20 5.13 -12.82
CA ASN A 367 1.77 5.18 -13.06
C ASN A 367 1.23 6.62 -13.09
N GLY A 368 -0.05 6.77 -13.45
CA GLY A 368 -0.67 8.08 -13.62
C GLY A 368 -0.89 8.88 -12.33
N THR A 369 -0.74 8.31 -11.14
CA THR A 369 -0.98 9.06 -9.88
C THR A 369 0.02 10.19 -9.69
N GLY A 370 1.27 9.97 -10.12
CA GLY A 370 2.29 11.00 -10.27
C GLY A 370 2.34 12.03 -9.13
N PHE A 371 2.33 13.31 -9.48
CA PHE A 371 2.35 14.39 -8.49
C PHE A 371 0.96 14.74 -7.93
N TRP A 372 -0.11 14.04 -8.31
CA TRP A 372 -1.47 14.35 -7.86
C TRP A 372 -1.73 14.04 -6.39
N THR A 373 -0.90 13.21 -5.75
CA THR A 373 -1.12 12.80 -4.36
C THR A 373 0.18 12.63 -3.59
N ILE A 374 0.15 13.02 -2.32
CA ILE A 374 1.25 12.78 -1.40
C ILE A 374 1.59 11.28 -1.26
N MET A 375 0.62 10.36 -1.43
CA MET A 375 0.87 8.90 -1.38
C MET A 375 1.54 8.35 -2.65
N SER A 376 2.13 9.23 -3.45
CA SER A 376 2.89 8.96 -4.67
C SER A 376 4.01 10.00 -4.77
N SER A 377 4.36 10.47 -5.97
CA SER A 377 5.41 11.49 -6.13
C SER A 377 5.03 12.87 -5.57
N GLY A 378 3.78 13.09 -5.16
CA GLY A 378 3.36 14.34 -4.51
C GLY A 378 4.05 14.61 -3.16
N SER A 379 4.62 13.59 -2.50
CA SER A 379 5.50 13.77 -1.33
C SER A 379 6.82 14.47 -1.68
N TYR A 380 7.22 14.44 -2.95
CA TYR A 380 8.44 15.06 -3.45
C TYR A 380 8.19 16.41 -4.15
N LEU A 381 7.01 17.00 -3.98
CA LEU A 381 6.77 18.37 -4.42
C LEU A 381 7.59 19.38 -3.60
N ASN A 382 7.64 20.61 -4.10
CA ASN A 382 8.48 21.70 -3.60
C ASN A 382 7.90 23.04 -4.08
N ASP A 383 8.51 24.15 -3.68
CA ASP A 383 8.10 25.50 -4.08
C ASP A 383 8.59 25.93 -5.47
N GLY A 384 9.38 25.09 -6.15
CA GLY A 384 9.97 25.34 -7.47
C GLY A 384 11.29 26.10 -7.44
N THR A 385 11.87 26.36 -6.27
CA THR A 385 13.11 27.14 -6.12
C THR A 385 14.34 26.25 -5.99
N THR A 386 14.56 25.70 -4.80
CA THR A 386 15.66 24.81 -4.45
C THR A 386 15.07 23.61 -3.75
N ASP A 387 15.59 22.41 -4.01
CA ASP A 387 15.20 21.13 -3.40
C ASP A 387 13.93 20.44 -3.94
N ILE A 388 13.70 19.23 -3.44
CA ILE A 388 12.58 18.34 -3.74
C ILE A 388 12.12 17.71 -2.41
N GLY A 389 10.83 17.81 -2.10
CA GLY A 389 10.21 17.22 -0.89
C GLY A 389 10.01 18.17 0.29
N SER A 390 10.43 19.43 0.18
CA SER A 390 10.24 20.44 1.24
C SER A 390 8.78 20.81 1.48
N ARG A 391 7.92 20.69 0.46
CA ARG A 391 6.49 21.03 0.54
C ARG A 391 5.66 20.08 -0.34
N PRO A 392 4.88 19.15 0.25
CA PRO A 392 4.13 18.16 -0.50
C PRO A 392 2.85 18.75 -1.15
N GLY A 393 2.23 17.96 -2.03
CA GLY A 393 0.87 18.17 -2.50
C GLY A 393 -0.19 17.62 -1.54
N ASP A 394 -1.46 17.82 -1.86
CA ASP A 394 -2.58 17.29 -1.06
C ASP A 394 -2.85 15.80 -1.36
N PHE A 395 -3.65 15.17 -0.51
CA PHE A 395 -4.24 13.85 -0.69
C PHE A 395 -5.27 13.83 -1.83
N LEU A 396 -5.49 12.66 -2.44
CA LEU A 396 -6.68 12.45 -3.28
C LEU A 396 -7.94 12.47 -2.42
N ALA A 397 -9.09 12.75 -3.04
CA ALA A 397 -10.39 12.52 -2.41
C ALA A 397 -10.53 11.09 -1.86
N TRP A 398 -9.95 10.09 -2.53
CA TRP A 398 -9.97 8.70 -2.05
C TRP A 398 -9.28 8.53 -0.70
N ASP A 399 -8.12 9.16 -0.49
CA ASP A 399 -7.37 9.11 0.77
C ASP A 399 -8.18 9.77 1.89
N LYS A 400 -8.72 10.97 1.63
CA LYS A 400 -9.59 11.68 2.57
C LYS A 400 -10.85 10.87 2.89
N LEU A 401 -11.37 10.09 1.93
CA LEU A 401 -12.50 9.19 2.17
C LEU A 401 -12.12 8.06 3.12
N GLN A 402 -10.94 7.44 2.94
CA GLN A 402 -10.45 6.40 3.85
C GLN A 402 -10.26 6.94 5.27
N LEU A 403 -9.80 8.18 5.43
CA LEU A 403 -9.55 8.77 6.75
C LEU A 403 -10.82 9.38 7.41
N GLY A 404 -11.95 9.37 6.69
CA GLY A 404 -13.19 9.99 7.15
C GLY A 404 -13.16 11.53 7.13
N TRP A 405 -12.26 12.11 6.34
CA TRP A 405 -12.08 13.56 6.19
C TRP A 405 -12.78 14.15 4.97
N LEU A 406 -13.27 13.32 4.05
CA LEU A 406 -13.89 13.82 2.84
C LEU A 406 -15.33 14.28 3.09
N ASP A 407 -15.65 15.53 2.73
CA ASP A 407 -17.04 15.96 2.54
C ASP A 407 -17.47 15.72 1.08
N TYR A 408 -18.29 14.70 0.83
CA TYR A 408 -18.64 14.27 -0.53
C TYR A 408 -20.15 14.22 -0.80
N ALA A 409 -20.50 14.30 -2.08
CA ALA A 409 -21.79 13.89 -2.61
C ALA A 409 -21.69 12.49 -3.23
N THR A 410 -22.82 11.79 -3.35
CA THR A 410 -22.91 10.53 -4.09
C THR A 410 -23.95 10.61 -5.20
N THR A 411 -23.72 9.85 -6.27
CA THR A 411 -24.70 9.58 -7.33
C THR A 411 -24.42 8.22 -7.97
N SER A 412 -25.20 7.83 -8.97
CA SER A 412 -24.98 6.58 -9.72
C SER A 412 -24.76 6.85 -11.20
N ALA A 413 -23.99 5.98 -11.83
CA ALA A 413 -23.76 5.94 -13.27
C ALA A 413 -25.07 6.01 -14.06
N GLY A 414 -25.02 6.70 -15.21
CA GLY A 414 -26.16 6.79 -16.14
C GLY A 414 -27.37 7.58 -15.63
N LEU A 415 -27.33 8.19 -14.44
CA LEU A 415 -28.41 9.04 -13.93
C LEU A 415 -28.10 10.53 -14.09
N TYR A 416 -29.09 11.28 -14.54
CA TYR A 416 -29.03 12.74 -14.53
C TYR A 416 -28.95 13.25 -13.10
N SER A 417 -27.87 13.96 -12.76
CA SER A 417 -27.71 14.65 -11.47
C SER A 417 -26.80 15.86 -11.60
N TYR A 418 -26.99 16.85 -10.73
CA TYR A 418 -26.23 18.10 -10.71
C TYR A 418 -25.60 18.30 -9.34
N HIS A 419 -24.32 18.64 -9.32
CA HIS A 419 -23.55 18.77 -8.09
C HIS A 419 -22.73 20.05 -8.10
N LYS A 420 -22.50 20.59 -6.89
CA LYS A 420 -21.59 21.72 -6.66
C LYS A 420 -20.37 21.20 -5.94
N LEU A 421 -19.21 21.37 -6.57
CA LEU A 421 -17.91 21.05 -5.99
C LEU A 421 -17.20 22.33 -5.54
N GLY A 422 -16.67 22.30 -4.32
CA GLY A 422 -15.69 23.27 -3.85
C GLY A 422 -14.28 22.74 -4.14
N PRO A 423 -13.24 23.55 -3.89
CA PRO A 423 -11.85 23.08 -4.00
C PRO A 423 -11.63 21.84 -3.11
N SER A 424 -10.89 20.85 -3.58
CA SER A 424 -10.65 19.59 -2.86
C SER A 424 -9.89 19.78 -1.56
N GLU A 425 -9.16 20.90 -1.42
CA GLU A 425 -8.21 21.13 -0.36
C GLU A 425 -8.87 21.45 0.98
N PHE A 426 -10.14 21.91 0.98
CA PHE A 426 -10.88 22.20 2.21
C PHE A 426 -12.40 22.06 2.05
N THR A 427 -13.08 21.72 3.15
CA THR A 427 -14.55 21.66 3.19
C THR A 427 -15.17 23.03 2.94
N SER A 428 -16.14 23.07 2.01
CA SER A 428 -16.87 24.29 1.65
C SER A 428 -18.29 24.27 2.24
N GLN A 429 -18.82 25.43 2.62
CA GLN A 429 -20.13 25.50 3.28
C GLN A 429 -21.30 25.05 2.39
N ASN A 430 -21.24 25.34 1.08
CA ASN A 430 -22.35 25.13 0.13
C ASN A 430 -21.97 24.29 -1.10
N ALA A 431 -20.87 23.55 -1.00
CA ALA A 431 -20.33 22.71 -2.06
C ALA A 431 -19.52 21.57 -1.44
N LYS A 432 -19.46 20.41 -2.11
CA LYS A 432 -18.74 19.22 -1.64
C LYS A 432 -17.30 19.21 -2.15
N GLN A 433 -16.37 18.60 -1.43
CA GLN A 433 -14.98 18.46 -1.88
C GLN A 433 -14.87 17.49 -3.06
N ALA A 434 -15.73 16.48 -3.11
CA ALA A 434 -15.76 15.52 -4.21
C ALA A 434 -17.17 14.95 -4.47
N LEU A 435 -17.31 14.32 -5.63
CA LEU A 435 -18.45 13.51 -6.02
C LEU A 435 -18.00 12.05 -6.20
N VAL A 436 -18.69 11.12 -5.54
CA VAL A 436 -18.52 9.68 -5.74
C VAL A 436 -19.65 9.16 -6.64
N VAL A 437 -19.31 8.68 -7.82
CA VAL A 437 -20.23 8.09 -8.80
C VAL A 437 -20.15 6.57 -8.72
N LYS A 438 -21.18 5.91 -8.17
CA LYS A 438 -21.25 4.45 -8.11
C LYS A 438 -21.52 3.87 -9.49
N LEU A 439 -20.69 2.92 -9.92
CA LEU A 439 -20.84 2.23 -11.20
C LEU A 439 -21.58 0.88 -11.01
N PRO A 440 -22.12 0.28 -12.08
CA PRO A 440 -22.53 -1.11 -12.06
C PRO A 440 -21.32 -2.00 -11.74
N GLY A 441 -21.53 -3.04 -10.93
CA GLY A 441 -20.44 -3.92 -10.51
C GLY A 441 -19.60 -4.42 -11.69
N LYS A 442 -18.28 -4.26 -11.58
CA LYS A 442 -17.30 -4.68 -12.58
C LYS A 442 -17.25 -6.21 -12.61
N PRO A 443 -17.60 -6.85 -13.73
CA PRO A 443 -17.34 -8.27 -13.88
C PRO A 443 -15.84 -8.49 -14.02
N VAL A 444 -15.26 -9.23 -13.09
CA VAL A 444 -13.92 -9.78 -13.21
C VAL A 444 -14.05 -11.24 -13.56
N LEU A 445 -13.55 -11.58 -14.76
CA LEU A 445 -13.46 -12.95 -15.24
C LEU A 445 -12.69 -13.77 -14.24
N GLN A 446 -13.41 -14.71 -13.61
CA GLN A 446 -12.77 -15.72 -12.81
C GLN A 446 -12.40 -16.90 -13.70
N PRO A 447 -11.13 -17.36 -13.67
CA PRO A 447 -10.80 -18.72 -14.10
C PRO A 447 -11.41 -19.73 -13.09
N THR A 448 -11.83 -20.97 -13.42
CA THR A 448 -11.63 -21.70 -14.69
C THR A 448 -12.42 -23.02 -14.86
N THR A 449 -13.40 -23.36 -14.03
CA THR A 449 -14.07 -24.65 -14.20
C THR A 449 -15.58 -24.50 -14.17
N ALA A 450 -16.25 -25.12 -15.14
CA ALA A 450 -17.71 -25.21 -15.16
C ALA A 450 -18.18 -26.08 -13.97
N PRO A 451 -19.40 -25.86 -13.44
CA PRO A 451 -20.00 -26.73 -12.45
C PRO A 451 -19.83 -28.21 -12.81
N PHE A 452 -19.55 -29.05 -11.81
CA PHE A 452 -19.37 -30.49 -12.03
C PHE A 452 -20.68 -31.12 -12.48
N GLU A 453 -21.79 -30.72 -11.86
CA GLU A 453 -23.15 -31.02 -12.27
C GLU A 453 -23.98 -29.72 -12.33
N GLY A 454 -25.05 -29.72 -13.11
CA GLY A 454 -26.02 -28.63 -13.07
C GLY A 454 -25.55 -27.32 -13.71
N GLN A 455 -25.99 -26.20 -13.14
CA GLN A 455 -25.69 -24.83 -13.56
C GLN A 455 -24.99 -24.02 -12.46
N GLY A 456 -24.96 -24.50 -11.22
CA GLY A 456 -24.34 -23.83 -10.09
C GLY A 456 -23.36 -24.73 -9.34
N MET A 457 -22.45 -24.13 -8.60
CA MET A 457 -21.58 -24.79 -7.64
C MET A 457 -21.29 -23.87 -6.46
N TRP A 458 -20.89 -24.43 -5.32
CA TRP A 458 -20.48 -23.65 -4.15
C TRP A 458 -19.05 -23.14 -4.31
N GLN A 459 -18.84 -21.83 -4.15
CA GLN A 459 -17.54 -21.18 -4.17
C GLN A 459 -17.19 -20.54 -2.83
N GLY A 460 -15.97 -20.82 -2.37
CA GLY A 460 -15.35 -20.22 -1.18
C GLY A 460 -14.87 -18.79 -1.40
N GLY A 461 -14.79 -18.33 -2.65
CA GLY A 461 -14.34 -17.00 -3.03
C GLY A 461 -12.82 -16.91 -3.25
N GLN A 462 -12.37 -15.70 -3.54
CA GLN A 462 -10.98 -15.33 -3.72
C GLN A 462 -10.72 -14.05 -2.94
N GLY A 463 -9.66 -14.03 -2.14
CA GLY A 463 -9.35 -12.92 -1.27
C GLY A 463 -8.54 -13.34 -0.06
N ASN A 464 -8.00 -12.33 0.63
CA ASN A 464 -7.30 -12.49 1.89
C ASN A 464 -8.30 -12.60 3.07
N ASN A 465 -7.83 -13.16 4.18
CA ASN A 465 -8.50 -13.42 5.46
C ASN A 465 -9.91 -14.01 5.36
N LEU A 466 -10.20 -14.77 4.31
CA LEU A 466 -11.45 -15.47 4.18
C LEU A 466 -11.58 -16.53 5.27
N ASP A 467 -12.76 -16.65 5.86
CA ASP A 467 -13.14 -17.78 6.69
C ASP A 467 -14.57 -18.21 6.34
N ARG A 468 -14.65 -19.14 5.40
CA ARG A 468 -15.88 -19.52 4.71
C ARG A 468 -16.27 -20.92 5.11
N VAL A 469 -17.55 -21.17 5.35
CA VAL A 469 -18.06 -22.48 5.80
C VAL A 469 -19.34 -22.90 5.10
N LEU A 470 -19.50 -24.20 4.92
CA LEU A 470 -20.77 -24.91 4.71
C LEU A 470 -20.96 -25.87 5.89
N GLU A 471 -22.00 -25.69 6.70
CA GLU A 471 -22.26 -26.54 7.88
C GLU A 471 -23.64 -27.19 7.84
N LYS A 472 -23.66 -28.51 8.10
CA LYS A 472 -24.90 -29.29 8.21
C LYS A 472 -24.90 -30.17 9.45
N THR A 473 -25.89 -29.95 10.30
CA THR A 473 -26.18 -30.81 11.44
C THR A 473 -27.16 -31.90 11.02
N VAL A 474 -26.78 -33.15 11.24
CA VAL A 474 -27.56 -34.32 10.85
C VAL A 474 -27.47 -35.40 11.92
N LYS A 475 -28.59 -36.09 12.18
CA LYS A 475 -28.57 -37.32 12.98
C LYS A 475 -28.25 -38.48 12.05
N LEU A 476 -27.08 -39.07 12.21
CA LEU A 476 -26.64 -40.17 11.35
C LEU A 476 -27.49 -41.42 11.61
N PRO A 477 -27.98 -42.11 10.56
CA PRO A 477 -28.65 -43.38 10.71
C PRO A 477 -27.75 -44.40 11.42
N ASN A 478 -28.36 -45.31 12.20
CA ASN A 478 -27.64 -46.44 12.78
C ASN A 478 -27.47 -47.58 11.75
N LYS A 479 -26.90 -47.26 10.59
CA LYS A 479 -26.67 -48.18 9.45
C LYS A 479 -25.35 -47.84 8.78
N THR A 480 -24.48 -48.83 8.59
CA THR A 480 -23.17 -48.69 7.96
C THR A 480 -23.10 -49.41 6.60
N PRO A 481 -22.21 -48.99 5.68
CA PRO A 481 -21.28 -47.85 5.79
C PRO A 481 -22.00 -46.50 5.72
N ILE A 482 -21.42 -45.45 6.30
CA ILE A 482 -21.91 -44.06 6.16
C ILE A 482 -20.83 -43.27 5.44
N THR A 483 -21.16 -42.70 4.28
CA THR A 483 -20.20 -42.03 3.41
C THR A 483 -20.65 -40.60 3.13
N PHE A 484 -19.79 -39.64 3.45
CA PHE A 484 -19.93 -38.24 3.04
C PHE A 484 -18.98 -37.97 1.88
N SER A 485 -19.48 -37.49 0.74
CA SER A 485 -18.68 -37.27 -0.46
C SER A 485 -19.07 -36.00 -1.20
N PHE A 486 -18.14 -35.44 -1.96
CA PHE A 486 -18.36 -34.31 -2.85
C PHE A 486 -17.24 -34.24 -3.90
N GLN A 487 -17.44 -33.40 -4.90
CA GLN A 487 -16.42 -33.01 -5.87
C GLN A 487 -15.83 -31.67 -5.45
N THR A 488 -14.52 -31.53 -5.56
CA THR A 488 -13.84 -30.25 -5.31
C THR A 488 -12.87 -29.89 -6.41
N TRP A 489 -12.83 -28.61 -6.75
CA TRP A 489 -11.74 -28.02 -7.49
C TRP A 489 -11.09 -26.98 -6.59
N PHE A 490 -9.77 -26.89 -6.63
CA PHE A 490 -9.05 -25.95 -5.78
C PHE A 490 -7.81 -25.40 -6.47
N ASP A 491 -7.56 -24.13 -6.25
CA ASP A 491 -6.33 -23.41 -6.57
C ASP A 491 -6.06 -22.47 -5.40
N ILE A 492 -5.27 -22.96 -4.46
CA ILE A 492 -5.10 -22.41 -3.11
C ILE A 492 -3.61 -22.14 -2.94
N GLU A 493 -3.25 -20.97 -2.39
CA GLU A 493 -1.84 -20.66 -2.13
C GLU A 493 -1.21 -21.76 -1.28
N GLU A 494 -0.17 -22.38 -1.84
CA GLU A 494 0.41 -23.58 -1.26
C GLU A 494 1.07 -23.30 0.09
N ASP A 495 0.63 -24.05 1.09
CA ASP A 495 1.11 -24.03 2.48
C ASP A 495 0.82 -22.74 3.29
N TRP A 496 0.05 -21.80 2.73
CA TRP A 496 -0.42 -20.59 3.41
C TRP A 496 -1.93 -20.61 3.64
N ASP A 497 -2.68 -20.92 2.57
CA ASP A 497 -4.13 -21.03 2.56
C ASP A 497 -4.56 -22.49 2.63
N TYR A 498 -5.74 -22.75 3.23
CA TYR A 498 -6.23 -24.11 3.42
C TYR A 498 -7.75 -24.24 3.37
N ALA A 499 -8.20 -25.34 2.75
CA ALA A 499 -9.55 -25.86 2.94
C ALA A 499 -9.57 -27.09 3.86
N TYR A 500 -10.69 -27.34 4.52
CA TYR A 500 -10.87 -28.41 5.50
C TYR A 500 -12.23 -29.07 5.37
N VAL A 501 -12.27 -30.37 5.63
CA VAL A 501 -13.50 -31.09 5.98
C VAL A 501 -13.39 -31.48 7.43
N SER A 502 -14.40 -31.16 8.23
CA SER A 502 -14.37 -31.39 9.67
C SER A 502 -15.71 -31.85 10.21
N ILE A 503 -15.67 -32.54 11.35
CA ILE A 503 -16.85 -33.08 12.01
C ILE A 503 -16.85 -32.70 13.50
N SER A 504 -18.01 -32.30 14.00
CA SER A 504 -18.32 -32.20 15.43
C SER A 504 -19.34 -33.28 15.79
N VAL A 505 -19.17 -33.92 16.93
CA VAL A 505 -20.05 -34.99 17.42
C VAL A 505 -20.76 -34.51 18.68
N ASP A 506 -22.09 -34.59 18.69
CA ASP A 506 -22.96 -34.22 19.81
C ASP A 506 -22.68 -32.81 20.39
N GLY A 507 -22.25 -31.87 19.53
CA GLY A 507 -21.95 -30.47 19.90
C GLY A 507 -20.55 -30.24 20.47
N GLY A 508 -19.64 -31.22 20.37
CA GLY A 508 -18.24 -31.08 20.77
C GLY A 508 -17.38 -30.21 19.82
N PRO A 509 -16.06 -30.11 20.05
CA PRO A 509 -15.16 -29.41 19.14
C PRO A 509 -15.09 -30.09 17.76
N PHE A 510 -14.76 -29.30 16.74
CA PHE A 510 -14.53 -29.84 15.40
C PHE A 510 -13.18 -30.57 15.31
N THR A 511 -13.16 -31.68 14.58
CA THR A 511 -11.93 -32.40 14.20
C THR A 511 -11.84 -32.45 12.68
N ASN A 512 -10.68 -32.06 12.13
CA ASN A 512 -10.43 -32.10 10.69
C ASN A 512 -10.19 -33.55 10.22
N LEU A 513 -10.88 -33.96 9.18
CA LEU A 513 -10.82 -35.30 8.59
C LEU A 513 -9.77 -35.32 7.48
N ALA A 514 -8.95 -36.38 7.45
CA ALA A 514 -7.96 -36.60 6.41
C ALA A 514 -8.61 -36.97 5.07
N SER A 515 -7.98 -36.56 3.98
CA SER A 515 -8.32 -36.90 2.60
C SER A 515 -7.04 -37.17 1.78
N PRO A 516 -7.14 -37.76 0.57
CA PRO A 516 -5.96 -37.99 -0.27
C PRO A 516 -5.21 -36.73 -0.73
N VAL A 517 -5.86 -35.56 -0.64
CA VAL A 517 -5.28 -34.27 -1.06
C VAL A 517 -5.00 -33.33 0.13
N SER A 518 -5.20 -33.80 1.36
CA SER A 518 -4.85 -33.04 2.56
C SER A 518 -3.47 -33.40 3.09
N ARG A 519 -2.82 -32.46 3.77
CA ARG A 519 -1.52 -32.64 4.42
C ARG A 519 -1.51 -32.07 5.85
N ASP A 520 -0.65 -32.63 6.69
CA ASP A 520 -0.41 -32.15 8.07
C ASP A 520 0.81 -31.23 8.18
N THR A 521 1.53 -30.99 7.07
CA THR A 521 2.67 -30.06 7.06
C THR A 521 2.19 -28.65 7.36
N ASN A 522 2.94 -27.95 8.23
CA ASN A 522 2.61 -26.60 8.66
C ASN A 522 3.87 -25.71 8.69
N PRO A 523 4.51 -25.46 7.53
CA PRO A 523 5.77 -24.72 7.49
C PRO A 523 5.66 -23.28 7.99
N TRP A 524 4.46 -22.68 7.87
CA TRP A 524 4.21 -21.27 8.19
C TRP A 524 3.24 -21.06 9.37
N GLY A 525 2.88 -22.12 10.09
CA GLY A 525 1.97 -22.02 11.24
C GLY A 525 0.48 -21.91 10.90
N ASN A 526 0.10 -21.84 9.63
CA ASN A 526 -1.29 -21.63 9.18
C ASN A 526 -2.18 -22.88 9.11
N ASN A 527 -1.60 -24.08 9.03
CA ASN A 527 -2.35 -25.33 8.89
C ASN A 527 -2.95 -25.80 10.23
N LEU A 528 -4.26 -26.00 10.28
CA LEU A 528 -5.00 -26.55 11.42
C LEU A 528 -5.03 -28.10 11.46
N GLY A 529 -4.20 -28.76 10.65
CA GLY A 529 -4.14 -30.21 10.49
C GLY A 529 -5.12 -30.73 9.43
N ASN A 530 -4.73 -31.74 8.66
CA ASN A 530 -5.46 -32.27 7.51
C ASN A 530 -5.95 -31.18 6.52
N GLY A 531 -5.12 -30.17 6.25
CA GLY A 531 -5.46 -29.08 5.33
C GLY A 531 -5.26 -29.43 3.86
N ILE A 532 -6.21 -29.03 3.02
CA ILE A 532 -6.14 -29.08 1.54
C ILE A 532 -5.54 -27.77 1.05
N THR A 533 -4.44 -27.82 0.30
CA THR A 533 -3.71 -26.64 -0.20
C THR A 533 -2.96 -26.99 -1.51
N GLY A 534 -2.58 -25.97 -2.29
CA GLY A 534 -2.00 -26.10 -3.63
C GLY A 534 -3.05 -26.06 -4.74
N THR A 535 -2.73 -26.61 -5.92
CA THR A 535 -3.60 -26.54 -7.10
C THR A 535 -4.02 -27.93 -7.58
N SER A 536 -5.29 -28.06 -7.96
CA SER A 536 -5.88 -29.23 -8.61
C SER A 536 -5.88 -29.09 -10.14
N THR A 537 -5.81 -30.21 -10.87
CA THR A 537 -5.85 -30.21 -12.35
C THR A 537 -7.27 -30.31 -12.91
N GLY A 538 -8.29 -30.35 -12.05
CA GLY A 538 -9.70 -30.58 -12.37
C GLY A 538 -10.48 -30.95 -11.13
N TRP A 539 -11.76 -31.33 -11.29
CA TRP A 539 -12.58 -31.82 -10.18
C TRP A 539 -12.00 -33.10 -9.58
N VAL A 540 -11.80 -33.09 -8.26
CA VAL A 540 -11.29 -34.19 -7.45
C VAL A 540 -12.41 -34.73 -6.56
N PRO A 541 -12.71 -36.04 -6.62
CA PRO A 541 -13.69 -36.64 -5.74
C PRO A 541 -13.10 -36.84 -4.33
N LEU A 542 -13.78 -36.32 -3.32
CA LEU A 542 -13.48 -36.59 -1.91
C LEU A 542 -14.57 -37.44 -1.29
N SER A 543 -14.16 -38.38 -0.44
CA SER A 543 -15.06 -39.32 0.24
C SER A 543 -14.53 -39.62 1.65
N PHE A 544 -15.39 -39.49 2.65
CA PHE A 544 -15.09 -39.64 4.06
C PHE A 544 -16.01 -40.71 4.67
N ASP A 545 -15.40 -41.71 5.34
CA ASP A 545 -16.15 -42.73 6.08
C ASP A 545 -16.53 -42.20 7.47
N LEU A 546 -17.84 -42.09 7.71
CA LEU A 546 -18.43 -41.63 8.96
C LEU A 546 -19.05 -42.78 9.78
N SER A 547 -18.79 -44.04 9.40
CA SER A 547 -19.41 -45.21 10.02
C SER A 547 -19.16 -45.32 11.53
N SER A 548 -18.05 -44.81 12.03
CA SER A 548 -17.72 -44.76 13.47
C SER A 548 -18.66 -43.83 14.28
N TYR A 549 -19.41 -42.96 13.59
CA TYR A 549 -20.37 -42.02 14.17
C TYR A 549 -21.83 -42.45 13.97
N ALA A 550 -22.08 -43.68 13.50
CA ALA A 550 -23.42 -44.19 13.28
C ALA A 550 -24.34 -44.01 14.51
N GLY A 551 -25.55 -43.51 14.28
CA GLY A 551 -26.53 -43.23 15.34
C GLY A 551 -26.33 -41.91 16.11
N LYS A 552 -25.19 -41.23 15.97
CA LYS A 552 -24.89 -39.96 16.67
C LYS A 552 -25.43 -38.74 15.93
N LYS A 553 -25.57 -37.62 16.64
CA LYS A 553 -25.81 -36.32 16.02
C LYS A 553 -24.45 -35.72 15.67
N VAL A 554 -24.26 -35.33 14.41
CA VAL A 554 -23.00 -34.74 13.96
C VAL A 554 -23.26 -33.42 13.24
N THR A 555 -22.30 -32.52 13.30
CA THR A 555 -22.23 -31.34 12.43
C THR A 555 -21.05 -31.51 11.49
N LEU A 556 -21.33 -31.64 10.20
CA LEU A 556 -20.34 -31.66 9.14
C LEU A 556 -20.04 -30.23 8.72
N ARG A 557 -18.76 -29.91 8.51
CA ARG A 557 -18.29 -28.61 8.06
C ARG A 557 -17.30 -28.76 6.92
N ILE A 558 -17.54 -28.09 5.81
CA ILE A 558 -16.52 -27.76 4.82
C ILE A 558 -16.10 -26.31 5.09
N ARG A 559 -14.80 -26.04 5.17
CA ARG A 559 -14.26 -24.71 5.48
C ARG A 559 -13.20 -24.33 4.46
N TYR A 560 -13.17 -23.08 4.01
CA TYR A 560 -12.07 -22.50 3.26
C TYR A 560 -11.55 -21.28 4.02
N LYS A 561 -10.26 -21.27 4.32
CA LYS A 561 -9.60 -20.24 5.11
C LYS A 561 -8.36 -19.74 4.40
N THR A 562 -8.27 -18.43 4.19
CA THR A 562 -7.07 -17.79 3.63
C THR A 562 -6.31 -16.98 4.69
N ASP A 563 -5.06 -16.70 4.40
CA ASP A 563 -4.19 -15.85 5.20
C ASP A 563 -4.31 -14.37 4.77
N ALA A 564 -3.42 -13.50 5.25
CA ALA A 564 -3.57 -12.06 5.05
C ALA A 564 -3.07 -11.53 3.70
N ALA A 565 -2.40 -12.34 2.87
CA ALA A 565 -1.74 -11.82 1.68
C ALA A 565 -1.61 -12.88 0.58
N TYR A 566 -1.84 -12.45 -0.66
CA TYR A 566 -1.82 -13.31 -1.85
C TYR A 566 -2.92 -14.38 -1.79
N PHE A 567 -3.59 -14.61 -2.90
CA PHE A 567 -4.60 -15.65 -3.00
C PHE A 567 -4.60 -16.18 -4.43
N GLN A 568 -5.09 -17.40 -4.58
CA GLN A 568 -5.20 -18.08 -5.87
C GLN A 568 -6.67 -18.24 -6.27
N GLY A 569 -6.97 -19.09 -7.25
CA GLY A 569 -8.31 -19.28 -7.80
C GLY A 569 -9.42 -19.67 -6.81
N GLY A 570 -9.08 -20.11 -5.60
CA GLY A 570 -10.02 -20.36 -4.50
C GLY A 570 -10.35 -21.85 -4.30
N PHE A 571 -11.49 -22.11 -3.66
CA PHE A 571 -11.98 -23.46 -3.35
C PHE A 571 -13.43 -23.63 -3.80
N LEU A 572 -13.67 -24.65 -4.61
CA LEU A 572 -14.97 -25.00 -5.19
C LEU A 572 -15.47 -26.34 -4.65
N VAL A 573 -16.78 -26.45 -4.44
CA VAL A 573 -17.47 -27.64 -3.96
C VAL A 573 -18.73 -27.86 -4.77
N ASP A 574 -18.93 -29.09 -5.21
CA ASP A 574 -20.14 -29.49 -5.93
C ASP A 574 -20.48 -30.96 -5.64
N PHE A 575 -21.69 -31.39 -6.00
CA PHE A 575 -22.18 -32.75 -5.91
C PHE A 575 -22.03 -33.38 -4.51
N VAL A 576 -22.45 -32.64 -3.49
CA VAL A 576 -22.37 -33.08 -2.09
C VAL A 576 -23.40 -34.16 -1.82
N GLN A 577 -22.99 -35.26 -1.18
CA GLN A 577 -23.84 -36.39 -0.86
C GLN A 577 -23.47 -37.00 0.50
N LEU A 578 -24.50 -37.40 1.26
CA LEU A 578 -24.38 -38.24 2.44
C LEU A 578 -25.28 -39.47 2.28
N TRP A 579 -24.66 -40.63 2.27
CA TRP A 579 -25.33 -41.93 2.19
C TRP A 579 -25.09 -42.75 3.45
N ALA A 580 -26.10 -43.48 3.91
CA ALA A 580 -25.98 -44.52 4.91
C ALA A 580 -26.44 -45.85 4.30
N LYS A 581 -25.48 -46.69 3.90
CA LYS A 581 -25.68 -47.89 3.07
C LYS A 581 -26.40 -47.54 1.77
N ASN A 582 -27.69 -47.85 1.67
CA ASN A 582 -28.53 -47.57 0.50
C ASN A 582 -29.58 -46.49 0.79
N THR A 583 -29.43 -45.76 1.90
CA THR A 583 -30.33 -44.68 2.30
C THR A 583 -29.65 -43.34 2.06
N TYR A 584 -30.22 -42.52 1.16
CA TYR A 584 -29.81 -41.14 0.98
C TYR A 584 -30.23 -40.31 2.19
N VAL A 585 -29.29 -39.58 2.79
CA VAL A 585 -29.52 -38.79 4.01
C VAL A 585 -29.67 -37.32 3.66
N PHE A 586 -28.71 -36.74 2.94
CA PHE A 586 -28.82 -35.40 2.35
C PHE A 586 -27.82 -35.24 1.19
N GLY A 587 -27.97 -34.17 0.43
CA GLY A 587 -26.98 -33.71 -0.54
C GLY A 587 -27.35 -32.34 -1.07
N ASP A 588 -26.41 -31.74 -1.80
CA ASP A 588 -26.51 -30.40 -2.36
C ASP A 588 -25.61 -30.31 -3.60
N ASP A 589 -26.19 -29.92 -4.72
CA ASP A 589 -25.59 -29.78 -6.04
C ASP A 589 -25.28 -28.31 -6.39
N GLY A 590 -25.29 -27.40 -5.40
CA GLY A 590 -24.83 -26.03 -5.61
C GLY A 590 -25.77 -25.15 -6.42
N GLU A 591 -27.06 -25.50 -6.53
CA GLU A 591 -28.03 -24.72 -7.31
C GLU A 591 -28.64 -23.54 -6.53
N TRP A 592 -28.95 -22.44 -7.24
CA TRP A 592 -29.57 -21.26 -6.62
C TRP A 592 -30.93 -21.58 -5.98
N GLY A 593 -31.15 -21.02 -4.79
CA GLY A 593 -32.44 -21.12 -4.08
C GLY A 593 -32.58 -22.33 -3.17
N HIS A 594 -31.58 -23.23 -3.12
CA HIS A 594 -31.55 -24.37 -2.22
C HIS A 594 -31.09 -23.97 -0.80
N LYS A 595 -31.66 -24.60 0.23
CA LYS A 595 -31.35 -24.34 1.66
C LYS A 595 -31.09 -25.64 2.43
N TRP A 596 -30.12 -26.43 1.97
CA TRP A 596 -29.74 -27.66 2.65
C TRP A 596 -28.82 -27.41 3.85
N TRP A 597 -28.02 -26.35 3.82
CA TRP A 597 -27.06 -26.00 4.88
C TRP A 597 -27.71 -25.25 6.04
N ASP A 598 -27.30 -25.55 7.26
CA ASP A 598 -27.74 -24.82 8.46
C ASP A 598 -26.98 -23.48 8.60
N LYS A 599 -25.74 -23.43 8.10
CA LYS A 599 -24.92 -22.23 7.96
C LYS A 599 -24.14 -22.30 6.64
N SER A 600 -24.18 -21.22 5.87
CA SER A 600 -23.37 -21.07 4.66
C SER A 600 -22.80 -19.66 4.59
N THR A 601 -21.50 -19.55 4.39
CA THR A 601 -20.83 -18.30 3.97
C THR A 601 -20.14 -18.45 2.62
N PHE A 602 -20.16 -19.65 2.04
CA PHE A 602 -19.95 -19.89 0.61
C PHE A 602 -21.12 -19.29 -0.19
N PHE A 603 -20.92 -19.04 -1.47
CA PHE A 603 -21.96 -18.56 -2.39
C PHE A 603 -21.99 -19.40 -3.66
N VAL A 604 -23.15 -19.43 -4.31
CA VAL A 604 -23.34 -20.17 -5.57
C VAL A 604 -22.83 -19.33 -6.75
N THR A 605 -22.14 -19.99 -7.69
CA THR A 605 -21.68 -19.42 -8.97
C THR A 605 -21.91 -20.41 -10.11
N ASP A 606 -22.13 -19.94 -11.34
CA ASP A 606 -22.08 -20.72 -12.59
C ASP A 606 -20.66 -20.93 -13.13
N GLY A 607 -19.64 -20.44 -12.40
CA GLY A 607 -18.28 -20.38 -12.93
C GLY A 607 -18.07 -19.20 -13.88
N THR A 608 -18.97 -18.21 -13.88
CA THR A 608 -18.76 -16.92 -14.54
C THR A 608 -18.55 -15.78 -13.53
N ASN A 609 -18.10 -14.63 -14.02
CA ASN A 609 -17.51 -13.47 -13.32
C ASN A 609 -17.93 -13.22 -11.86
N THR A 610 -16.96 -12.81 -11.03
CA THR A 610 -17.27 -12.13 -9.76
C THR A 610 -17.52 -10.65 -10.04
N LEU A 611 -18.52 -10.06 -9.40
CA LEU A 611 -18.77 -8.61 -9.48
C LEU A 611 -18.03 -7.91 -8.35
N TYR A 612 -17.20 -6.93 -8.71
CA TYR A 612 -16.53 -6.03 -7.77
C TYR A 612 -17.16 -4.64 -7.85
N ASP A 613 -17.21 -3.95 -6.73
CA ASP A 613 -17.63 -2.55 -6.73
C ASP A 613 -16.55 -1.69 -7.38
N ASN A 614 -16.99 -0.61 -8.02
CA ASN A 614 -16.11 0.36 -8.62
C ASN A 614 -16.81 1.72 -8.75
N TYR A 615 -15.99 2.77 -8.79
CA TYR A 615 -16.46 4.14 -8.65
C TYR A 615 -15.63 5.09 -9.51
N TYR A 616 -16.24 6.19 -9.97
CA TYR A 616 -15.47 7.40 -10.28
C TYR A 616 -15.52 8.34 -9.09
N LEU A 617 -14.39 8.92 -8.72
CA LEU A 617 -14.33 10.07 -7.83
C LEU A 617 -13.97 11.29 -8.66
N ALA A 618 -14.74 12.36 -8.52
CA ALA A 618 -14.47 13.62 -9.20
C ALA A 618 -14.22 14.70 -8.15
N GLU A 619 -13.01 15.25 -8.14
CA GLU A 619 -12.57 16.29 -7.21
C GLU A 619 -12.04 17.50 -7.97
N TRP A 620 -12.24 18.70 -7.42
CA TRP A 620 -11.82 19.93 -8.09
C TRP A 620 -10.50 20.45 -7.51
N ARG A 621 -9.41 20.16 -8.21
CA ARG A 621 -8.03 20.56 -7.82
C ARG A 621 -7.76 22.00 -8.22
N GLN A 622 -7.22 22.79 -7.32
CA GLN A 622 -6.83 24.18 -7.57
C GLN A 622 -5.47 24.48 -6.93
N PHE A 623 -4.79 25.53 -7.38
CA PHE A 623 -3.56 26.00 -6.72
C PHE A 623 -3.91 26.71 -5.41
N ARG A 624 -4.26 25.93 -4.38
CA ARG A 624 -4.62 26.41 -3.05
C ARG A 624 -3.97 25.54 -1.98
N GLY A 625 -3.49 26.15 -0.91
CA GLY A 625 -2.95 25.40 0.22
C GLY A 625 -1.72 24.59 -0.19
N TYR A 626 -1.75 23.28 0.01
CA TYR A 626 -0.64 22.40 -0.38
C TYR A 626 -0.59 22.14 -1.89
N ASP A 627 -1.73 22.20 -2.60
CA ASP A 627 -1.78 22.08 -4.06
C ASP A 627 -1.29 23.34 -4.81
N GLU A 628 -0.94 24.43 -4.13
CA GLU A 628 -0.15 25.52 -4.74
C GLU A 628 1.15 25.01 -5.35
N THR A 629 1.72 23.95 -4.78
CA THR A 629 2.93 23.30 -5.28
C THR A 629 2.74 22.63 -6.64
N LEU A 630 1.52 22.27 -7.06
CA LEU A 630 1.29 21.73 -8.40
C LEU A 630 1.61 22.74 -9.52
N ALA A 631 1.68 24.03 -9.20
CA ALA A 631 2.05 25.07 -10.15
C ALA A 631 3.55 25.07 -10.50
N THR A 632 4.43 24.68 -9.57
CA THR A 632 5.89 24.87 -9.70
C THR A 632 6.74 23.71 -9.21
N GLY A 633 6.17 22.80 -8.44
CA GLY A 633 6.83 21.67 -7.81
C GLY A 633 7.10 20.47 -8.71
N PRO A 634 6.19 20.05 -9.63
CA PRO A 634 6.43 18.91 -10.53
C PRO A 634 7.73 19.07 -11.30
N TYR A 635 8.46 17.96 -11.49
CA TYR A 635 9.84 18.03 -11.99
C TYR A 635 10.26 16.86 -12.88
N ASN A 636 11.30 17.09 -13.67
CA ASN A 636 11.91 16.12 -14.59
C ASN A 636 13.44 16.19 -14.52
N TYR A 637 14.09 15.02 -14.45
CA TYR A 637 15.54 14.89 -14.58
C TYR A 637 15.92 14.78 -16.06
N GLY A 638 16.33 15.90 -16.65
CA GLY A 638 16.63 16.01 -18.08
C GLY A 638 18.10 16.27 -18.43
N PHE A 639 18.98 16.35 -17.43
CA PHE A 639 20.32 16.96 -17.58
C PHE A 639 21.48 16.08 -17.12
N SER A 640 21.25 14.82 -16.76
CA SER A 640 22.33 13.94 -16.29
C SER A 640 23.40 13.70 -17.38
N ALA A 641 23.00 13.61 -18.66
CA ALA A 641 23.92 13.55 -19.81
C ALA A 641 24.73 14.84 -20.01
N ASP A 642 24.28 15.96 -19.43
CA ASP A 642 25.00 17.25 -19.42
C ASP A 642 25.92 17.37 -18.18
N GLY A 643 26.02 16.31 -17.37
CA GLY A 643 26.79 16.27 -16.13
C GLY A 643 26.06 16.81 -14.90
N LEU A 644 24.77 17.14 -15.02
CA LEU A 644 23.94 17.69 -13.94
C LEU A 644 22.97 16.62 -13.44
N TYR A 645 23.49 15.69 -12.64
CA TYR A 645 22.73 14.53 -12.13
C TYR A 645 21.64 14.94 -11.13
N ASP A 646 21.93 15.93 -10.28
CA ASP A 646 21.05 16.42 -9.23
C ASP A 646 20.33 17.70 -9.65
N TRP A 647 20.11 17.85 -10.96
CA TRP A 647 19.40 18.99 -11.53
C TRP A 647 18.09 18.60 -12.19
N ALA A 648 17.00 19.08 -11.61
CA ALA A 648 15.66 18.91 -12.12
C ALA A 648 15.11 20.22 -12.69
N GLU A 649 14.51 20.16 -13.89
CA GLU A 649 13.65 21.24 -14.38
C GLU A 649 12.24 21.10 -13.81
N ARG A 650 11.52 22.22 -13.74
CA ARG A 650 10.17 22.30 -13.16
C ARG A 650 9.11 22.49 -14.23
N TYR A 651 7.90 21.99 -13.97
CA TYR A 651 6.73 22.20 -14.80
C TYR A 651 5.45 22.19 -13.93
N SER A 652 4.30 22.47 -14.55
CA SER A 652 3.02 22.60 -13.84
C SER A 652 2.09 21.44 -14.17
N TYR A 653 1.27 21.06 -13.18
CA TYR A 653 0.06 20.28 -13.38
C TYR A 653 -1.15 21.21 -13.52
N ASN A 654 -2.10 20.85 -14.38
CA ASN A 654 -3.26 21.69 -14.70
C ASN A 654 -4.33 21.64 -13.59
N PRO A 655 -4.83 22.78 -13.11
CA PRO A 655 -5.96 22.78 -12.18
C PRO A 655 -7.27 22.49 -12.93
N GLY A 656 -8.21 21.82 -12.28
CA GLY A 656 -9.50 21.45 -12.88
C GLY A 656 -10.15 20.26 -12.18
N LEU A 657 -11.17 19.68 -12.82
CA LEU A 657 -11.83 18.48 -12.31
C LEU A 657 -10.94 17.25 -12.57
N LEU A 658 -10.31 16.72 -11.54
CA LEU A 658 -9.59 15.46 -11.61
C LEU A 658 -10.60 14.33 -11.39
N VAL A 659 -10.72 13.43 -12.38
CA VAL A 659 -11.54 12.23 -12.26
C VAL A 659 -10.61 11.05 -12.03
N THR A 660 -10.79 10.33 -10.93
CA THR A 660 -10.05 9.11 -10.59
C THR A 660 -10.98 7.91 -10.65
N TYR A 661 -10.45 6.78 -11.14
CA TYR A 661 -11.16 5.50 -11.17
C TYR A 661 -10.74 4.64 -9.98
N TRP A 662 -11.68 4.34 -9.10
CA TRP A 662 -11.51 3.43 -7.97
C TRP A 662 -12.04 2.04 -8.34
N ASP A 663 -11.16 1.04 -8.37
CA ASP A 663 -11.48 -0.34 -8.69
C ASP A 663 -11.24 -1.26 -7.49
N THR A 664 -12.30 -1.77 -6.85
CA THR A 664 -12.11 -2.64 -5.67
C THR A 664 -11.67 -4.05 -6.04
N SER A 665 -11.55 -4.38 -7.34
CA SER A 665 -10.94 -5.65 -7.76
C SER A 665 -9.41 -5.61 -7.73
N GLN A 666 -8.82 -4.43 -7.56
CA GLN A 666 -7.37 -4.24 -7.56
C GLN A 666 -6.91 -3.86 -6.16
N SER A 667 -5.96 -4.63 -5.62
CA SER A 667 -5.42 -4.40 -4.27
C SER A 667 -4.29 -3.39 -4.23
N ASN A 668 -3.77 -2.91 -5.37
CA ASN A 668 -2.65 -1.96 -5.48
C ASN A 668 -2.69 -1.21 -6.83
N ASN A 669 -1.74 -0.30 -7.06
CA ASN A 669 -1.57 0.44 -8.30
C ASN A 669 -0.38 -0.03 -9.16
N ASN A 670 0.00 -1.31 -9.04
CA ASN A 670 1.14 -1.90 -9.73
C ASN A 670 0.82 -2.18 -11.21
N VAL A 671 0.68 -1.11 -11.99
CA VAL A 671 0.43 -1.14 -13.45
C VAL A 671 1.50 -1.92 -14.24
N SER A 672 2.66 -2.16 -13.65
CA SER A 672 3.69 -3.09 -14.15
C SER A 672 3.19 -4.53 -14.22
N GLN A 673 2.35 -4.94 -13.26
CA GLN A 673 1.73 -6.26 -13.18
C GLN A 673 0.40 -6.31 -13.92
N HIS A 674 -0.40 -5.24 -13.83
CA HIS A 674 -1.72 -5.13 -14.46
C HIS A 674 -1.87 -3.82 -15.27
N PRO A 675 -1.27 -3.73 -16.47
CA PRO A 675 -1.27 -2.51 -17.29
C PRO A 675 -2.63 -1.84 -17.48
N GLY A 676 -2.72 -0.57 -17.09
CA GLY A 676 -3.92 0.26 -17.19
C GLY A 676 -4.98 0.00 -16.13
N GLU A 677 -4.71 -0.84 -15.14
CA GLU A 677 -5.61 -1.17 -14.05
C GLU A 677 -4.91 -0.85 -12.72
N GLY A 678 -5.66 -0.62 -11.66
CA GLY A 678 -5.12 -0.29 -10.35
C GLY A 678 -6.24 0.05 -9.38
N ARG A 679 -5.92 0.06 -8.08
CA ARG A 679 -6.83 0.41 -6.99
C ARG A 679 -7.45 1.80 -7.21
N ILE A 680 -6.63 2.81 -7.47
CA ILE A 680 -7.07 4.21 -7.66
C ILE A 680 -6.14 4.93 -8.64
N LEU A 681 -6.62 5.22 -9.86
CA LEU A 681 -5.82 5.87 -10.90
C LEU A 681 -6.52 7.11 -11.47
N PRO A 682 -5.83 8.25 -11.65
CA PRO A 682 -6.40 9.41 -12.35
C PRO A 682 -6.58 9.12 -13.84
N ILE A 683 -7.71 9.58 -14.37
CA ILE A 683 -8.07 9.47 -15.77
C ILE A 683 -7.62 10.74 -16.48
N ASP A 684 -6.73 10.59 -17.45
CA ASP A 684 -6.21 11.69 -18.24
C ASP A 684 -7.25 12.21 -19.24
N SER A 685 -7.63 13.49 -19.14
CA SER A 685 -8.52 14.14 -20.11
C SER A 685 -7.97 14.19 -21.55
N ARG A 686 -6.64 14.06 -21.71
CA ARG A 686 -5.92 14.07 -22.98
C ARG A 686 -5.04 12.81 -23.10
N PRO A 687 -5.65 11.62 -23.14
CA PRO A 687 -4.98 10.35 -22.87
C PRO A 687 -4.02 9.89 -23.98
N GLN A 688 -3.86 10.65 -25.06
CA GLN A 688 -2.95 10.33 -26.15
C GLN A 688 -1.50 10.37 -25.64
N PRO A 689 -0.74 9.27 -25.75
CA PRO A 689 0.63 9.19 -25.25
C PRO A 689 1.55 10.29 -25.78
N LEU A 690 2.19 11.04 -24.88
CA LEU A 690 3.15 12.07 -25.23
C LEU A 690 4.49 11.45 -25.63
N GLN A 691 4.75 11.41 -26.93
CA GLN A 691 6.00 10.88 -27.49
C GLN A 691 7.12 11.93 -27.41
N ARG A 692 8.30 11.51 -26.92
CA ARG A 692 9.56 12.25 -26.86
C ARG A 692 10.28 12.29 -28.21
N SER A 693 11.26 13.17 -28.36
CA SER A 693 12.05 13.30 -29.59
C SER A 693 12.89 12.06 -29.92
N ASP A 694 13.17 11.21 -28.94
CA ASP A 694 13.91 9.95 -29.08
C ASP A 694 13.02 8.75 -29.43
N GLY A 695 11.72 8.98 -29.63
CA GLY A 695 10.73 7.95 -29.96
C GLY A 695 10.15 7.22 -28.76
N ARG A 696 10.66 7.45 -27.54
CA ARG A 696 10.08 6.93 -26.29
C ARG A 696 8.87 7.75 -25.85
N TYR A 697 8.14 7.29 -24.85
CA TYR A 697 7.04 8.04 -24.25
C TYR A 697 7.46 8.63 -22.91
N TRP A 698 6.83 9.74 -22.54
CA TRP A 698 6.97 10.30 -21.20
C TRP A 698 6.41 9.36 -20.13
N SER A 699 6.85 9.51 -18.89
CA SER A 699 6.37 8.66 -17.77
C SER A 699 4.96 9.06 -17.33
N GLY A 700 4.32 8.24 -16.47
CA GLY A 700 2.99 8.55 -15.92
C GLY A 700 2.93 9.92 -15.21
N ARG A 701 3.97 10.26 -14.45
CA ARG A 701 4.19 11.61 -13.90
C ARG A 701 4.11 12.74 -14.92
N VAL A 702 4.70 12.61 -16.09
CA VAL A 702 4.67 13.70 -17.09
C VAL A 702 3.41 13.63 -17.94
N GLN A 703 2.96 12.43 -18.31
CA GLN A 703 1.75 12.23 -19.12
C GLN A 703 0.53 12.89 -18.47
N THR A 704 0.31 12.65 -17.19
CA THR A 704 -0.91 13.05 -16.49
C THR A 704 -0.92 14.50 -15.98
N HIS A 705 0.06 15.32 -16.39
CA HIS A 705 0.13 16.72 -16.00
C HIS A 705 -1.12 17.53 -16.38
N ASP A 706 -1.79 17.17 -17.48
CA ASP A 706 -3.00 17.81 -18.01
C ASP A 706 -4.25 16.93 -17.87
N ALA A 707 -4.25 16.03 -16.88
CA ALA A 707 -5.32 15.06 -16.67
C ALA A 707 -6.69 15.69 -16.34
N THR A 708 -6.74 16.92 -15.85
CA THR A 708 -8.00 17.53 -15.40
C THR A 708 -8.94 17.93 -16.54
N PHE A 709 -10.23 17.69 -16.33
CA PHE A 709 -11.33 18.17 -17.16
C PHE A 709 -11.73 19.60 -16.74
N GLY A 710 -12.10 20.44 -17.69
CA GLY A 710 -12.45 21.82 -17.39
C GLY A 710 -12.79 22.68 -18.60
N LEU A 711 -13.07 23.95 -18.32
CA LEU A 711 -13.43 24.97 -19.32
C LEU A 711 -12.23 25.76 -19.83
N GLU A 712 -11.04 25.52 -19.24
CA GLU A 712 -9.80 26.20 -19.59
C GLU A 712 -8.89 25.33 -20.46
N PRO A 713 -8.10 25.93 -21.37
CA PRO A 713 -7.04 25.24 -22.10
C PRO A 713 -6.00 24.61 -21.15
N SER A 714 -5.30 23.57 -21.60
CA SER A 714 -4.16 23.04 -20.85
C SER A 714 -2.98 24.01 -20.86
N PHE A 715 -2.02 23.83 -19.96
CA PHE A 715 -0.76 24.58 -20.04
C PHE A 715 0.09 24.00 -21.16
N ALA A 716 0.97 24.84 -21.75
CA ALA A 716 2.01 24.32 -22.63
C ALA A 716 3.07 23.59 -21.78
N LEU A 717 3.63 22.50 -22.31
CA LEU A 717 4.66 21.72 -21.66
C LEU A 717 5.97 21.83 -22.43
N SER A 718 7.06 22.13 -21.73
CA SER A 718 8.39 22.24 -22.29
C SER A 718 9.36 21.48 -21.40
N LEU A 719 9.88 20.34 -21.89
CA LEU A 719 10.75 19.46 -21.10
C LEU A 719 11.91 18.93 -21.93
N LYS A 720 13.07 18.76 -21.31
CA LYS A 720 14.26 18.15 -21.88
C LYS A 720 14.32 16.67 -21.53
N PRO A 721 14.21 15.76 -22.51
CA PRO A 721 14.57 14.37 -22.29
C PRO A 721 16.08 14.24 -22.12
N ASN A 722 16.53 13.41 -21.17
CA ASN A 722 17.95 13.27 -20.90
C ASN A 722 18.75 12.84 -22.16
N GLY A 723 19.82 13.58 -22.47
CA GLY A 723 20.65 13.35 -23.67
C GLY A 723 20.02 13.79 -25.01
N PHE A 724 18.83 14.38 -25.02
CA PHE A 724 18.12 14.78 -26.25
C PHE A 724 17.74 16.28 -26.26
N PRO A 725 17.41 16.83 -27.44
CA PRO A 725 16.83 18.16 -27.54
C PRO A 725 15.51 18.28 -26.77
N ARG A 726 15.20 19.50 -26.32
CA ARG A 726 13.95 19.83 -25.65
C ARG A 726 12.73 19.53 -26.52
N ASN A 727 11.71 18.95 -25.90
CA ASN A 727 10.40 18.73 -26.47
C ASN A 727 9.46 19.89 -26.07
N GLU A 728 8.71 20.39 -27.05
CA GLU A 728 7.71 21.45 -26.86
C GLU A 728 6.33 20.90 -27.21
N TYR A 729 5.39 20.99 -26.28
CA TYR A 729 3.99 20.62 -26.47
C TYR A 729 3.12 21.87 -26.27
N PRO A 730 2.36 22.31 -27.28
CA PRO A 730 1.54 23.50 -27.15
C PRO A 730 0.36 23.27 -26.20
N SER A 731 -0.16 24.36 -25.64
CA SER A 731 -1.45 24.38 -24.96
C SER A 731 -2.54 23.77 -25.86
N GLN A 732 -3.36 22.90 -25.27
CA GLN A 732 -4.45 22.22 -25.96
C GLN A 732 -5.81 22.80 -25.54
N PRO A 733 -6.85 22.72 -26.41
CA PRO A 733 -8.20 23.17 -26.07
C PRO A 733 -8.76 22.55 -24.79
N ALA A 734 -9.72 23.25 -24.18
CA ALA A 734 -10.43 22.76 -22.99
C ALA A 734 -11.17 21.43 -23.26
N VAL A 735 -11.17 20.54 -22.27
CA VAL A 735 -11.89 19.26 -22.30
C VAL A 735 -12.88 19.24 -21.12
N PRO A 736 -14.12 19.69 -21.30
CA PRO A 736 -15.07 19.81 -20.19
C PRO A 736 -15.80 18.51 -19.85
N VAL A 737 -15.71 17.49 -20.70
CA VAL A 737 -16.54 16.28 -20.63
C VAL A 737 -15.66 15.05 -20.47
N PHE A 738 -15.76 14.39 -19.31
CA PHE A 738 -15.38 12.99 -19.19
C PHE A 738 -16.52 12.13 -19.76
N ASN A 739 -16.20 11.23 -20.68
CA ASN A 739 -17.13 10.24 -21.23
C ASN A 739 -16.46 8.88 -21.21
N ASP A 740 -16.96 7.97 -20.38
CA ASP A 740 -16.34 6.65 -20.17
C ASP A 740 -16.34 5.77 -21.43
N THR A 741 -17.10 6.11 -22.49
CA THR A 741 -17.03 5.39 -23.77
C THR A 741 -15.74 5.68 -24.55
N ASN A 742 -15.02 6.76 -24.23
CA ASN A 742 -13.78 7.15 -24.88
C ASN A 742 -12.58 6.29 -24.45
N THR A 743 -11.52 6.26 -25.27
CA THR A 743 -10.28 5.53 -24.94
C THR A 743 -9.39 6.37 -24.02
N PHE A 744 -9.05 5.82 -22.85
CA PHE A 744 -8.16 6.45 -21.85
C PHE A 744 -6.88 5.65 -21.58
N TRP A 745 -6.67 4.54 -22.31
CA TRP A 745 -5.49 3.69 -22.19
C TRP A 745 -5.00 3.25 -23.55
N TYR A 746 -3.68 3.27 -23.72
CA TYR A 746 -3.02 2.89 -24.96
C TYR A 746 -1.90 1.89 -24.68
N ALA A 747 -1.89 0.79 -25.43
CA ALA A 747 -0.87 -0.25 -25.29
C ALA A 747 0.56 0.24 -25.58
N THR A 748 0.72 1.36 -26.29
CA THR A 748 2.02 1.97 -26.58
C THR A 748 2.66 2.65 -25.37
N GLN A 749 1.86 3.07 -24.39
CA GLN A 749 2.29 3.59 -23.08
C GLN A 749 1.43 2.92 -21.99
N PRO A 750 1.70 1.64 -21.68
CA PRO A 750 0.79 0.79 -20.93
C PRO A 750 0.57 1.20 -19.48
N TYR A 751 1.44 2.05 -18.93
CA TYR A 751 1.47 2.40 -17.51
C TYR A 751 0.86 3.77 -17.18
N GLY A 752 0.73 4.67 -18.18
CA GLY A 752 0.27 6.04 -17.96
C GLY A 752 -1.24 6.26 -18.07
N GLY A 753 -1.95 5.37 -18.78
CA GLY A 753 -3.40 5.48 -19.00
C GLY A 753 -4.23 4.55 -18.11
N VAL A 754 -5.55 4.64 -18.22
CA VAL A 754 -6.50 3.87 -17.39
C VAL A 754 -7.56 3.17 -18.25
N LYS A 755 -7.77 1.87 -18.03
CA LYS A 755 -8.86 1.09 -18.61
C LYS A 755 -10.13 1.30 -17.79
N VAL A 756 -10.95 2.23 -18.25
CA VAL A 756 -12.24 2.52 -17.59
C VAL A 756 -13.36 1.59 -18.10
N PRO A 757 -14.31 1.19 -17.24
CA PRO A 757 -15.50 0.46 -17.68
C PRO A 757 -16.36 1.32 -18.61
N LYS A 758 -17.00 0.69 -19.60
CA LYS A 758 -17.82 1.38 -20.61
C LYS A 758 -19.29 1.39 -20.17
N THR A 759 -19.60 2.19 -19.16
CA THR A 759 -20.95 2.22 -18.55
C THR A 759 -21.89 3.22 -19.22
N GLY A 760 -21.39 4.04 -20.15
CA GLY A 760 -22.15 5.12 -20.76
C GLY A 760 -22.30 6.31 -19.82
N THR A 761 -21.37 6.51 -18.89
CA THR A 761 -21.40 7.62 -17.93
C THR A 761 -20.62 8.82 -18.46
N ILE A 762 -21.26 9.99 -18.37
CA ILE A 762 -20.65 11.30 -18.59
C ILE A 762 -20.55 12.06 -17.27
N ILE A 763 -19.41 12.70 -17.02
CA ILE A 763 -19.23 13.74 -16.00
C ILE A 763 -18.78 15.01 -16.70
N GLU A 764 -19.61 16.06 -16.66
CA GLU A 764 -19.42 17.29 -17.44
C GLU A 764 -19.28 18.51 -16.53
N VAL A 765 -18.24 19.32 -16.76
CA VAL A 765 -18.06 20.62 -16.12
C VAL A 765 -18.92 21.65 -16.84
N LEU A 766 -19.94 22.18 -16.15
CA LEU A 766 -20.88 23.15 -16.71
C LEU A 766 -20.41 24.59 -16.55
N SER A 767 -19.87 24.91 -15.37
CA SER A 767 -19.43 26.26 -15.03
C SER A 767 -18.49 26.26 -13.83
N THR A 768 -17.65 27.27 -13.75
CA THR A 768 -16.92 27.67 -12.55
C THR A 768 -17.29 29.12 -12.23
N ASN A 769 -17.42 29.47 -10.95
CA ASN A 769 -17.64 30.87 -10.59
C ASN A 769 -16.33 31.68 -10.71
N ALA A 770 -16.45 32.99 -10.92
CA ALA A 770 -15.28 33.86 -11.11
C ALA A 770 -14.30 33.86 -9.93
N ALA A 771 -14.77 33.59 -8.71
CA ALA A 771 -13.95 33.50 -7.51
C ALA A 771 -13.21 32.15 -7.36
N GLN A 772 -13.45 31.19 -8.26
CA GLN A 772 -12.92 29.83 -8.20
C GLN A 772 -13.15 29.17 -6.83
N THR A 773 -14.39 29.26 -6.34
CA THR A 773 -14.84 28.66 -5.08
C THR A 773 -15.99 27.66 -5.27
N VAL A 774 -16.63 27.65 -6.44
CA VAL A 774 -17.62 26.63 -6.80
C VAL A 774 -17.48 26.25 -8.28
N MET A 775 -17.41 24.94 -8.53
CA MET A 775 -17.60 24.29 -9.83
C MET A 775 -18.96 23.58 -9.87
N GLN A 776 -19.68 23.69 -10.97
CA GLN A 776 -20.90 22.93 -11.20
C GLN A 776 -20.61 21.78 -12.17
N VAL A 777 -20.95 20.56 -11.76
CA VAL A 777 -20.80 19.36 -12.57
C VAL A 777 -22.13 18.66 -12.78
N GLN A 778 -22.31 18.05 -13.93
CA GLN A 778 -23.45 17.21 -14.26
C GLN A 778 -22.99 15.78 -14.51
N VAL A 779 -23.69 14.81 -13.93
CA VAL A 779 -23.60 13.41 -14.35
C VAL A 779 -24.81 13.10 -15.22
N ARG A 780 -24.60 12.39 -16.33
CA ARG A 780 -25.66 11.99 -17.26
C ARG A 780 -25.27 10.75 -18.09
N PRO A 781 -26.23 10.03 -18.68
CA PRO A 781 -25.91 8.99 -19.65
C PRO A 781 -25.41 9.59 -20.98
N VAL A 782 -24.65 8.80 -21.75
CA VAL A 782 -24.42 9.04 -23.19
C VAL A 782 -25.77 8.96 -23.93
N GLU A 783 -25.98 9.87 -24.87
CA GLU A 783 -27.20 9.94 -25.69
C GLU A 783 -27.31 8.83 -26.74
#